data_AF-A0A5J5C0W5-F1
#
_entry.id   AF-A0A5J5C0W5-F1
#
_cell.length_a   1.000
_cell.length_b   1.000
_cell.length_c   1.000
_cell.angle_alpha   90.00
_cell.angle_beta   90.00
_cell.angle_gamma   90.00
#
_symmetry.space_group_name_H-M   'P 1'
#
loop_
_entity.id
_entity.type
_entity.pdbx_description
1 polymer ?
#
loop_
_entity_poly.entity_id
_entity_poly.type
_entity_poly.pdbx_seq_one_letter_code
_entity_poly.pdbx_strand_id
1 'polypeptide(L)'
;MFIARKAYKILCSSAVSIQTGMRGMAARNELRFRKQRAAAILIQSQCRRYLAHLHYLRIKKAAVATQCAWRGRVARRELRNLKMAAKETGALQAAKNMLEKQVEELTWRLQLEKRMRADLEEAKTKENAKLQSSLQEIQLQFQETKELLNKEREATKKAAEQIPVIQEVPVIDQEIVNKLTAENEELKALVSSLEKKIDETEKKYEETNKLSEERLKQALEAESKIIQLKTAMQGLEEKLSDIKAEDQVLRHQALLRTPSRKMSEHLANITTQPSENGYHSATPSKQFGTESMRRSQIERQHEPQSATPSKKLGTESMRRSQIERQHENVDALIKCVTQDLGFSHGKPVAAFTIYKCLLHWKSFEVERTSVFDRLIQIIGSAIENQENNNLMAYWLSNTSTLLLLLQRSLKATASTSQKPPPPTSLFGRMTQGFRSSPSSANLSVGGQVEAKYPALLFKQQLTAYVEKIYGIIRDNLKKDLSSLISSCIQAPRTSRGNVLRASGRSSGNSPPASHWKSIIESLNGLLSTLKENFVPPILCQRIFAQIFSYTNVQLFNSLLLRRECCTFSNGEYVKAGLAELELWCCEATEEYAGSSWDELKHVRQAVGFLVIHQKSRISYDDITNDLCPILSVQQLYRVCTLYWDDNYNTRSVSPDVISSMKVLMTEDSNDADSNSFLLDDDSSIPFSIDDIDNSVKEKDFLDAKPAAELLENPAFQFLQE
;
A
#
# COMPACT_ATOMS: atom_id res chain seq x y z
N MET A 1 52.13 44.45 -93.01
CA MET A 1 52.25 43.68 -91.74
C MET A 1 52.21 44.54 -90.47
N PHE A 2 53.11 45.53 -90.30
CA PHE A 2 53.26 46.32 -89.05
C PHE A 2 51.96 46.91 -88.48
N ILE A 3 51.14 47.57 -89.32
CA ILE A 3 49.90 48.25 -88.89
C ILE A 3 48.92 47.28 -88.21
N ALA A 4 48.69 46.11 -88.79
CA ALA A 4 47.83 45.07 -88.21
C ALA A 4 48.36 44.57 -86.85
N ARG A 5 49.69 44.41 -86.70
CA ARG A 5 50.32 44.03 -85.42
C ARG A 5 50.16 45.13 -84.35
N LYS A 6 50.18 46.41 -84.75
CA LYS A 6 49.92 47.55 -83.86
C LYS A 6 48.44 47.58 -83.42
N ALA A 7 47.51 47.44 -84.36
CA ALA A 7 46.07 47.39 -84.09
C ALA A 7 45.69 46.22 -83.15
N TYR A 8 46.20 45.01 -83.42
CA TYR A 8 46.00 43.85 -82.56
C TYR A 8 46.53 44.07 -81.15
N LYS A 9 47.76 44.61 -80.98
CA LYS A 9 48.30 44.94 -79.65
C LYS A 9 47.43 45.95 -78.89
N ILE A 10 46.89 46.96 -79.57
CA ILE A 10 45.98 47.94 -78.97
C ILE A 10 44.70 47.24 -78.50
N LEU A 11 44.05 46.45 -79.37
CA LEU A 11 42.85 45.69 -79.02
C LEU A 11 43.07 44.74 -77.82
N CYS A 12 44.19 44.01 -77.79
CA CYS A 12 44.57 43.18 -76.65
C CYS A 12 44.74 44.01 -75.36
N SER A 13 45.40 45.17 -75.42
CA SER A 13 45.57 46.03 -74.25
C SER A 13 44.22 46.57 -73.72
N SER A 14 43.32 47.01 -74.61
CA SER A 14 41.97 47.44 -74.25
C SER A 14 41.16 46.30 -73.64
N ALA A 15 41.22 45.10 -74.22
CA ALA A 15 40.54 43.92 -73.68
C ALA A 15 41.06 43.53 -72.29
N VAL A 16 42.38 43.57 -72.06
CA VAL A 16 42.99 43.29 -70.76
C VAL A 16 42.59 44.35 -69.71
N SER A 17 42.55 45.63 -70.07
CA SER A 17 42.05 46.71 -69.19
C SER A 17 40.58 46.52 -68.81
N ILE A 18 39.71 46.15 -69.76
CA ILE A 18 38.30 45.86 -69.49
C ILE A 18 38.16 44.62 -68.59
N GLN A 19 38.87 43.53 -68.90
CA GLN A 19 38.84 42.29 -68.12
C GLN A 19 39.37 42.48 -66.69
N THR A 20 40.43 43.26 -66.49
CA THR A 20 40.93 43.58 -65.13
C THR A 20 39.96 44.48 -64.36
N GLY A 21 39.31 45.45 -65.04
CA GLY A 21 38.22 46.24 -64.47
C GLY A 21 37.04 45.38 -64.00
N MET A 22 36.56 44.46 -64.85
CA MET A 22 35.47 43.53 -64.54
C MET A 22 35.83 42.56 -63.40
N ARG A 23 37.02 41.93 -63.45
CA ARG A 23 37.51 41.04 -62.37
C ARG A 23 37.64 41.78 -61.04
N GLY A 24 38.16 43.01 -61.06
CA GLY A 24 38.23 43.88 -59.89
C GLY A 24 36.86 44.28 -59.34
N MET A 25 35.86 44.50 -60.21
CA MET A 25 34.48 44.76 -59.79
C MET A 25 33.85 43.52 -59.12
N ALA A 26 33.98 42.35 -59.75
CA ALA A 26 33.49 41.09 -59.19
C ALA A 26 34.10 40.78 -57.80
N ALA A 27 35.42 40.93 -57.66
CA ALA A 27 36.12 40.74 -56.39
C ALA A 27 35.65 41.72 -55.30
N ARG A 28 35.38 43.00 -55.64
CA ARG A 28 34.83 43.99 -54.70
C ARG A 28 33.38 43.69 -54.30
N ASN A 29 32.57 43.16 -55.21
CA ASN A 29 31.19 42.76 -54.92
C ASN A 29 31.15 41.52 -54.00
N GLU A 30 31.97 40.51 -54.27
CA GLU A 30 32.13 39.33 -53.41
C GLU A 30 32.65 39.71 -52.01
N LEU A 31 33.63 40.61 -51.92
CA LEU A 31 34.10 41.13 -50.62
C LEU A 31 33.00 41.89 -49.86
N ARG A 32 32.17 42.67 -50.56
CA ARG A 32 31.01 43.35 -49.95
C ARG A 32 29.99 42.35 -49.41
N PHE A 33 29.64 41.34 -50.19
CA PHE A 33 28.72 40.27 -49.79
C PHE A 33 29.26 39.49 -48.57
N ARG A 34 30.56 39.13 -48.56
CA ARG A 34 31.20 38.49 -47.40
C ARG A 34 31.12 39.35 -46.14
N LYS A 35 31.40 40.66 -46.23
CA LYS A 35 31.27 41.60 -45.10
C LYS A 35 29.83 41.73 -44.60
N GLN A 36 28.86 41.86 -45.51
CA GLN A 36 27.43 41.91 -45.17
C GLN A 36 26.96 40.62 -44.51
N ARG A 37 27.36 39.44 -45.03
CA ARG A 37 27.02 38.14 -44.45
C ARG A 37 27.63 37.95 -43.05
N ALA A 38 28.88 38.37 -42.83
CA ALA A 38 29.51 38.32 -41.51
C ALA A 38 28.78 39.22 -40.49
N ALA A 39 28.43 40.45 -40.87
CA ALA A 39 27.66 41.36 -40.02
C ALA A 39 26.25 40.82 -39.73
N ALA A 40 25.57 40.26 -40.73
CA ALA A 40 24.25 39.64 -40.56
C ALA A 40 24.30 38.44 -39.60
N ILE A 41 25.30 37.56 -39.71
CA ILE A 41 25.51 36.42 -38.79
C ILE A 41 25.74 36.92 -37.36
N LEU A 42 26.53 37.98 -37.15
CA LEU A 42 26.78 38.56 -35.83
C LEU A 42 25.51 39.17 -35.21
N ILE A 43 24.70 39.88 -35.99
CA ILE A 43 23.42 40.44 -35.55
C ILE A 43 22.42 39.32 -35.23
N GLN A 44 22.33 38.29 -36.08
CA GLN A 44 21.44 37.14 -35.89
C GLN A 44 21.82 36.30 -34.67
N SER A 45 23.11 36.03 -34.44
CA SER A 45 23.57 35.28 -33.26
C SER A 45 23.32 36.06 -31.97
N GLN A 46 23.60 37.36 -31.96
CA GLN A 46 23.31 38.23 -30.80
C GLN A 46 21.81 38.35 -30.53
N CYS A 47 20.97 38.46 -31.56
CA CYS A 47 19.51 38.48 -31.43
C CYS A 47 18.98 37.15 -30.87
N ARG A 48 19.41 36.00 -31.41
CA ARG A 48 19.06 34.66 -30.89
C ARG A 48 19.50 34.49 -29.43
N ARG A 49 20.72 34.93 -29.08
CA ARG A 49 21.23 34.91 -27.69
C ARG A 49 20.36 35.76 -26.76
N TYR A 50 19.97 36.96 -27.17
CA TYR A 50 19.10 37.83 -26.39
C TYR A 50 17.70 37.23 -26.18
N LEU A 51 17.07 36.70 -27.23
CA LEU A 51 15.75 36.07 -27.14
C LEU A 51 15.76 34.82 -26.24
N ALA A 52 16.77 33.96 -26.37
CA ALA A 52 16.95 32.80 -25.51
C ALA A 52 17.15 33.19 -24.03
N HIS A 53 17.99 34.20 -23.77
CA HIS A 53 18.20 34.72 -22.42
C HIS A 53 16.92 35.33 -21.81
N LEU A 54 16.15 36.08 -22.61
CA LEU A 54 14.88 36.67 -22.19
C LEU A 54 13.82 35.59 -21.90
N HIS A 55 13.77 34.53 -22.70
CA HIS A 55 12.91 33.36 -22.45
C HIS A 55 13.32 32.62 -21.16
N TYR A 56 14.61 32.35 -20.97
CA TYR A 56 15.14 31.78 -19.71
C TYR A 56 14.78 32.64 -18.49
N LEU A 57 14.92 33.97 -18.56
CA LEU A 57 14.54 34.87 -17.48
C LEU A 57 13.03 34.86 -17.19
N ARG A 58 12.17 34.69 -18.20
CA ARG A 58 10.73 34.49 -18.00
C ARG A 58 10.43 33.19 -17.26
N ILE A 59 11.03 32.07 -17.71
CA ILE A 59 10.87 30.76 -17.04
C ILE A 59 11.39 30.82 -15.61
N LYS A 60 12.58 31.39 -15.37
CA LYS A 60 13.16 31.54 -14.02
C LYS A 60 12.24 32.35 -13.09
N LYS A 61 11.65 33.45 -13.57
CA LYS A 61 10.67 34.24 -12.78
C LYS A 61 9.39 33.44 -12.49
N ALA A 62 8.86 32.70 -13.47
CA ALA A 62 7.67 31.86 -13.27
C ALA A 62 7.94 30.72 -12.27
N ALA A 63 9.07 30.02 -12.40
CA ALA A 63 9.49 28.95 -11.50
C ALA A 63 9.64 29.45 -10.06
N VAL A 64 10.33 30.58 -9.84
CA VAL A 64 10.46 31.19 -8.51
C VAL A 64 9.10 31.59 -7.94
N ALA A 65 8.21 32.20 -8.74
CA ALA A 65 6.86 32.57 -8.29
C ALA A 65 6.04 31.33 -7.86
N THR A 66 6.05 30.26 -8.65
CA THR A 66 5.38 28.99 -8.33
C THR A 66 5.97 28.33 -7.08
N GLN A 67 7.30 28.29 -6.95
CA GLN A 67 7.97 27.75 -5.76
C GLN A 67 7.64 28.56 -4.49
N CYS A 68 7.61 29.89 -4.56
CA CYS A 68 7.21 30.74 -3.43
C CYS A 68 5.73 30.54 -3.07
N ALA A 69 4.84 30.42 -4.06
CA ALA A 69 3.43 30.12 -3.84
C ALA A 69 3.23 28.72 -3.20
N TRP A 70 4.02 27.72 -3.61
CA TRP A 70 4.01 26.37 -3.05
C TRP A 70 4.54 26.34 -1.61
N ARG A 71 5.73 26.90 -1.34
CA ARG A 71 6.28 27.03 0.03
C ARG A 71 5.28 27.72 0.96
N GLY A 72 4.65 28.81 0.51
CA GLY A 72 3.59 29.49 1.27
C GLY A 72 2.32 28.65 1.45
N ARG A 73 1.99 27.72 0.54
CA ARG A 73 0.87 26.77 0.69
C ARG A 73 1.19 25.66 1.70
N VAL A 74 2.42 25.16 1.69
CA VAL A 74 2.94 24.14 2.61
C VAL A 74 2.96 24.67 4.05
N ALA A 75 3.61 25.82 4.31
CA ALA A 75 3.63 26.45 5.63
C ALA A 75 2.22 26.77 6.18
N ARG A 76 1.27 27.15 5.30
CA ARG A 76 -0.14 27.36 5.68
C ARG A 76 -0.92 26.05 5.93
N ARG A 77 -0.45 24.90 5.45
CA ARG A 77 -0.98 23.57 5.81
C ARG A 77 -0.43 23.14 7.17
N GLU A 78 0.88 23.23 7.36
CA GLU A 78 1.55 22.90 8.64
C GLU A 78 0.98 23.72 9.80
N LEU A 79 0.82 25.04 9.64
CA LEU A 79 0.19 25.91 10.63
C LEU A 79 -1.27 25.55 10.94
N ARG A 80 -2.00 24.90 10.02
CA ARG A 80 -3.35 24.37 10.28
C ARG A 80 -3.28 23.06 11.05
N ASN A 81 -2.39 22.16 10.67
CA ASN A 81 -2.19 20.87 11.35
C ASN A 81 -1.77 21.09 12.82
N LEU A 82 -0.77 21.96 13.07
CA LEU A 82 -0.34 22.33 14.43
C LEU A 82 -1.48 22.94 15.25
N LYS A 83 -2.35 23.76 14.63
CA LYS A 83 -3.54 24.33 15.29
C LYS A 83 -4.70 23.35 15.50
N MET A 84 -4.68 22.18 14.86
CA MET A 84 -5.61 21.08 15.16
C MET A 84 -5.05 20.20 16.27
N ALA A 85 -3.78 19.78 16.17
CA ALA A 85 -3.10 19.02 17.21
C ALA A 85 -3.15 19.74 18.57
N ALA A 86 -2.90 21.06 18.61
CA ALA A 86 -2.98 21.86 19.84
C ALA A 86 -4.41 22.01 20.42
N LYS A 87 -5.46 21.69 19.65
CA LYS A 87 -6.84 21.59 20.17
C LYS A 87 -7.15 20.17 20.65
N GLU A 88 -6.66 19.17 19.94
CA GLU A 88 -6.83 17.75 20.27
C GLU A 88 -6.11 17.41 21.58
N THR A 89 -4.89 17.91 21.82
CA THR A 89 -4.20 17.76 23.11
C THR A 89 -4.95 18.46 24.25
N GLY A 90 -5.51 19.65 24.01
CA GLY A 90 -6.35 20.35 24.99
C GLY A 90 -7.63 19.58 25.34
N ALA A 91 -8.29 18.99 24.34
CA ALA A 91 -9.46 18.14 24.53
C ALA A 91 -9.11 16.83 25.24
N LEU A 92 -7.98 16.21 24.90
CA LEU A 92 -7.47 14.99 25.54
C LEU A 92 -7.14 15.24 27.02
N GLN A 93 -6.49 16.35 27.35
CA GLN A 93 -6.20 16.72 28.74
C GLN A 93 -7.49 16.98 29.53
N ALA A 94 -8.49 17.64 28.93
CA ALA A 94 -9.79 17.84 29.58
C ALA A 94 -10.52 16.51 29.83
N ALA A 95 -10.47 15.57 28.88
CA ALA A 95 -11.04 14.23 29.04
C ALA A 95 -10.29 13.41 30.11
N LYS A 96 -8.95 13.47 30.14
CA LYS A 96 -8.11 12.85 31.18
C LYS A 96 -8.47 13.37 32.57
N ASN A 97 -8.49 14.69 32.76
CA ASN A 97 -8.84 15.32 34.04
C ASN A 97 -10.27 14.97 34.51
N MET A 98 -11.18 14.64 33.60
CA MET A 98 -12.54 14.19 33.92
C MET A 98 -12.56 12.70 34.33
N LEU A 99 -11.81 11.85 33.62
CA LEU A 99 -11.66 10.44 33.96
C LEU A 99 -10.95 10.24 35.30
N GLU A 100 -9.92 11.03 35.60
CA GLU A 100 -9.21 10.99 36.89
C GLU A 100 -10.18 11.26 38.05
N LYS A 101 -11.02 12.30 37.96
CA LYS A 101 -12.08 12.58 38.95
C LYS A 101 -13.13 11.48 39.06
N GLN A 102 -13.51 10.84 37.96
CA GLN A 102 -14.42 9.69 38.00
C GLN A 102 -13.79 8.48 38.67
N VAL A 103 -12.49 8.23 38.46
CA VAL A 103 -11.75 7.17 39.15
C VAL A 103 -11.59 7.47 40.65
N GLU A 104 -11.33 8.72 41.04
CA GLU A 104 -11.34 9.16 42.45
C GLU A 104 -12.71 8.91 43.10
N GLU A 105 -13.80 9.35 42.45
CA GLU A 105 -15.16 9.19 42.97
C GLU A 105 -15.56 7.71 43.09
N LEU A 106 -15.30 6.90 42.06
CA LEU A 106 -15.58 5.46 42.07
C LEU A 106 -14.73 4.72 43.11
N THR A 107 -13.48 5.14 43.31
CA THR A 107 -12.61 4.59 44.38
C THR A 107 -13.17 4.92 45.76
N TRP A 108 -13.65 6.14 45.98
CA TRP A 108 -14.27 6.56 47.24
C TRP A 108 -15.57 5.81 47.51
N ARG A 109 -16.44 5.67 46.49
CA ARG A 109 -17.68 4.86 46.55
C ARG A 109 -17.38 3.39 46.88
N LEU A 110 -16.39 2.79 46.23
CA LEU A 110 -15.98 1.39 46.48
C LEU A 110 -15.39 1.20 47.89
N GLN A 111 -14.63 2.17 48.40
CA GLN A 111 -14.13 2.14 49.78
C GLN A 111 -15.28 2.26 50.80
N LEU A 112 -16.28 3.11 50.54
CA LEU A 112 -17.46 3.25 51.38
C LEU A 112 -18.29 1.96 51.39
N GLU A 113 -18.56 1.37 50.22
CA GLU A 113 -19.31 0.11 50.12
C GLU A 113 -18.58 -1.04 50.83
N LYS A 114 -17.25 -1.13 50.71
CA LYS A 114 -16.45 -2.13 51.44
C LYS A 114 -16.59 -2.03 52.96
N ARG A 115 -16.67 -0.81 53.52
CA ARG A 115 -16.95 -0.61 54.96
C ARG A 115 -18.36 -1.09 55.30
N MET A 116 -19.37 -0.61 54.57
CA MET A 116 -20.77 -1.00 54.80
C MET A 116 -21.00 -2.52 54.72
N ARG A 117 -20.28 -3.23 53.83
CA ARG A 117 -20.33 -4.69 53.76
C ARG A 117 -19.68 -5.36 54.99
N ALA A 118 -18.56 -4.85 55.49
CA ALA A 118 -17.92 -5.34 56.70
C ALA A 118 -18.77 -5.06 57.96
N ASP A 119 -19.33 -3.86 58.08
CA ASP A 119 -20.25 -3.47 59.17
C ASP A 119 -21.48 -4.38 59.20
N LEU A 120 -22.03 -4.72 58.03
CA LEU A 120 -23.17 -5.62 57.87
C LEU A 120 -22.81 -7.09 58.16
N GLU A 121 -21.60 -7.53 57.82
CA GLU A 121 -21.09 -8.86 58.17
C GLU A 121 -20.84 -8.99 59.68
N GLU A 122 -20.32 -7.95 60.34
CA GLU A 122 -20.18 -7.89 61.80
C GLU A 122 -21.55 -7.87 62.51
N ALA A 123 -22.53 -7.14 61.97
CA ALA A 123 -23.91 -7.20 62.47
C ALA A 123 -24.51 -8.61 62.32
N LYS A 124 -24.29 -9.27 61.17
CA LYS A 124 -24.77 -10.63 60.91
C LYS A 124 -24.13 -11.68 61.83
N THR A 125 -22.84 -11.57 62.14
CA THR A 125 -22.19 -12.51 63.07
C THR A 125 -22.68 -12.30 64.51
N LYS A 126 -22.94 -11.06 64.93
CA LYS A 126 -23.57 -10.75 66.24
C LYS A 126 -24.98 -11.33 66.35
N GLU A 127 -25.84 -11.17 65.34
CA GLU A 127 -27.19 -11.77 65.37
C GLU A 127 -27.15 -13.31 65.32
N ASN A 128 -26.27 -13.90 64.51
CA ASN A 128 -26.08 -15.36 64.51
C ASN A 128 -25.64 -15.89 65.89
N ALA A 129 -24.76 -15.17 66.60
CA ALA A 129 -24.33 -15.55 67.95
C ALA A 129 -25.47 -15.49 68.98
N LYS A 130 -26.34 -14.47 68.91
CA LYS A 130 -27.56 -14.40 69.74
C LYS A 130 -28.49 -15.58 69.45
N LEU A 131 -28.80 -15.83 68.17
CA LEU A 131 -29.69 -16.92 67.75
C LEU A 131 -29.15 -18.29 68.17
N GLN A 132 -27.82 -18.48 68.18
CA GLN A 132 -27.19 -19.68 68.72
C GLN A 132 -27.34 -19.81 70.25
N SER A 133 -27.24 -18.71 71.01
CA SER A 133 -27.52 -18.71 72.47
C SER A 133 -28.97 -19.10 72.74
N SER A 134 -29.93 -18.42 72.10
CA SER A 134 -31.36 -18.71 72.29
C SER A 134 -31.74 -20.12 71.84
N LEU A 135 -31.12 -20.67 70.78
CA LEU A 135 -31.30 -22.08 70.41
C LEU A 135 -30.73 -23.05 71.46
N GLN A 136 -29.61 -22.73 72.11
CA GLN A 136 -29.07 -23.54 73.21
C GLN A 136 -29.96 -23.47 74.45
N GLU A 137 -30.49 -22.29 74.78
CA GLU A 137 -31.44 -22.07 75.89
C GLU A 137 -32.75 -22.85 75.65
N ILE A 138 -33.31 -22.81 74.44
CA ILE A 138 -34.50 -23.59 74.07
C ILE A 138 -34.19 -25.10 74.06
N GLN A 139 -33.02 -25.53 73.58
CA GLN A 139 -32.61 -26.94 73.64
C GLN A 139 -32.40 -27.44 75.08
N LEU A 140 -31.99 -26.58 76.01
CA LEU A 140 -31.90 -26.90 77.43
C LEU A 140 -33.30 -27.05 78.04
N GLN A 141 -34.20 -26.08 77.84
CA GLN A 141 -35.59 -26.16 78.31
C GLN A 141 -36.33 -27.38 77.71
N PHE A 142 -36.05 -27.75 76.47
CA PHE A 142 -36.58 -28.96 75.84
C PHE A 142 -36.04 -30.25 76.50
N GLN A 143 -34.78 -30.27 76.95
CA GLN A 143 -34.24 -31.41 77.70
C GLN A 143 -34.85 -31.49 79.10
N GLU A 144 -34.98 -30.37 79.81
CA GLU A 144 -35.60 -30.30 81.15
C GLU A 144 -37.07 -30.74 81.12
N THR A 145 -37.87 -30.23 80.19
CA THR A 145 -39.28 -30.62 80.02
C THR A 145 -39.43 -32.08 79.57
N LYS A 146 -38.53 -32.59 78.71
CA LYS A 146 -38.49 -34.01 78.33
C LYS A 146 -38.11 -34.93 79.50
N GLU A 147 -37.23 -34.49 80.40
CA GLU A 147 -36.94 -35.21 81.64
C GLU A 147 -38.14 -35.23 82.59
N LEU A 148 -38.86 -34.12 82.76
CA LEU A 148 -40.09 -34.06 83.56
C LEU A 148 -41.16 -35.02 83.00
N LEU A 149 -41.41 -34.97 81.69
CA LEU A 149 -42.34 -35.89 81.00
C LEU A 149 -41.93 -37.36 81.15
N ASN A 150 -40.62 -37.66 81.15
CA ASN A 150 -40.13 -39.02 81.41
C ASN A 150 -40.35 -39.46 82.86
N LYS A 151 -40.20 -38.56 83.84
CA LYS A 151 -40.47 -38.82 85.26
C LYS A 151 -41.96 -39.10 85.48
N GLU A 152 -42.86 -38.35 84.84
CA GLU A 152 -44.31 -38.62 84.83
C GLU A 152 -44.67 -39.93 84.10
N ARG A 153 -44.00 -40.23 82.97
CA ARG A 153 -44.19 -41.50 82.24
C ARG A 153 -43.71 -42.72 83.03
N GLU A 154 -42.67 -42.59 83.86
CA GLU A 154 -42.30 -43.64 84.80
C GLU A 154 -43.29 -43.76 85.97
N ALA A 155 -43.77 -42.64 86.52
CA ALA A 155 -44.75 -42.64 87.60
C ALA A 155 -46.07 -43.30 87.16
N THR A 156 -46.62 -42.90 86.01
CA THR A 156 -47.83 -43.49 85.42
C THR A 156 -47.63 -44.96 85.06
N LYS A 157 -46.47 -45.35 84.51
CA LYS A 157 -46.16 -46.76 84.20
C LYS A 157 -45.97 -47.63 85.45
N LYS A 158 -45.65 -47.05 86.61
CA LYS A 158 -45.63 -47.73 87.93
C LYS A 158 -46.99 -47.69 88.64
N ALA A 159 -47.90 -46.79 88.24
CA ALA A 159 -49.26 -46.68 88.78
C ALA A 159 -50.32 -47.48 87.99
N ALA A 160 -50.00 -47.97 86.79
CA ALA A 160 -50.95 -48.64 85.88
C ALA A 160 -51.33 -50.09 86.27
N GLU A 161 -50.71 -50.69 87.29
CA GLU A 161 -51.04 -52.05 87.77
C GLU A 161 -52.07 -52.06 88.93
N GLN A 162 -53.03 -51.13 88.95
CA GLN A 162 -54.32 -51.31 89.63
C GLN A 162 -55.43 -50.38 89.10
N ILE A 163 -56.68 -50.86 89.17
CA ILE A 163 -57.89 -50.33 88.52
C ILE A 163 -59.05 -50.49 89.54
N PRO A 164 -60.14 -49.66 89.57
CA PRO A 164 -60.43 -48.39 88.88
C PRO A 164 -60.80 -47.23 89.84
N VAL A 165 -60.99 -46.01 89.29
CA VAL A 165 -62.25 -45.22 89.30
C VAL A 165 -61.99 -43.85 88.64
N ILE A 166 -62.96 -43.33 87.89
CA ILE A 166 -62.79 -42.18 86.99
C ILE A 166 -63.44 -40.92 87.58
N GLN A 167 -62.68 -39.82 87.67
CA GLN A 167 -63.23 -38.46 87.62
C GLN A 167 -62.13 -37.47 87.21
N GLU A 168 -62.26 -36.83 86.04
CA GLU A 168 -61.32 -35.80 85.58
C GLU A 168 -62.00 -34.43 85.51
N VAL A 169 -61.27 -33.41 85.95
CA VAL A 169 -61.62 -31.98 85.86
C VAL A 169 -60.44 -31.30 85.16
N PRO A 170 -60.66 -30.48 84.12
CA PRO A 170 -59.57 -29.97 83.30
C PRO A 170 -58.79 -28.86 84.01
N VAL A 171 -57.46 -28.96 83.96
CA VAL A 171 -56.56 -27.82 84.12
C VAL A 171 -55.89 -27.61 82.75
N ILE A 172 -56.01 -26.40 82.22
CA ILE A 172 -55.42 -26.01 80.94
C ILE A 172 -54.14 -25.24 81.27
N ASP A 173 -52.98 -25.75 80.86
CA ASP A 173 -51.70 -25.06 81.03
C ASP A 173 -51.58 -23.87 80.07
N GLN A 174 -52.18 -22.77 80.52
CA GLN A 174 -52.16 -21.47 79.86
C GLN A 174 -50.73 -21.00 79.53
N GLU A 175 -49.72 -21.42 80.29
CA GLU A 175 -48.31 -21.11 80.01
C GLU A 175 -47.79 -21.77 78.73
N ILE A 176 -48.16 -23.03 78.45
CA ILE A 176 -47.77 -23.73 77.21
C ILE A 176 -48.44 -23.05 76.01
N VAL A 177 -49.72 -22.68 76.15
CA VAL A 177 -50.43 -21.88 75.13
C VAL A 177 -49.71 -20.55 74.89
N ASN A 178 -49.33 -19.83 75.96
CA ASN A 178 -48.64 -18.54 75.85
C ASN A 178 -47.26 -18.68 75.17
N LYS A 179 -46.47 -19.71 75.50
CA LYS A 179 -45.18 -19.99 74.84
C LYS A 179 -45.35 -20.33 73.36
N LEU A 180 -46.31 -21.19 73.02
CA LEU A 180 -46.63 -21.51 71.63
C LEU A 180 -47.14 -20.30 70.85
N THR A 181 -47.85 -19.35 71.49
CA THR A 181 -48.20 -18.08 70.81
C THR A 181 -46.98 -17.19 70.59
N ALA A 182 -46.02 -17.13 71.53
CA ALA A 182 -44.80 -16.34 71.36
C ALA A 182 -43.93 -16.86 70.20
N GLU A 183 -43.67 -18.18 70.14
CA GLU A 183 -42.95 -18.80 69.02
C GLU A 183 -43.67 -18.60 67.67
N ASN A 184 -45.01 -18.59 67.66
CA ASN A 184 -45.79 -18.29 66.45
C ASN A 184 -45.62 -16.83 66.00
N GLU A 185 -45.55 -15.84 66.91
CA GLU A 185 -45.29 -14.45 66.53
C GLU A 185 -43.84 -14.23 66.08
N GLU A 186 -42.84 -14.92 66.67
CA GLU A 186 -41.46 -14.89 66.15
C GLU A 186 -41.34 -15.54 64.76
N LEU A 187 -42.01 -16.68 64.53
CA LEU A 187 -42.07 -17.31 63.22
C LEU A 187 -42.79 -16.43 62.18
N LYS A 188 -43.88 -15.76 62.55
CA LYS A 188 -44.53 -14.73 61.69
C LYS A 188 -43.59 -13.58 61.37
N ALA A 189 -42.84 -13.07 62.36
CA ALA A 189 -41.88 -11.99 62.15
C ALA A 189 -40.73 -12.42 61.21
N LEU A 190 -40.26 -13.67 61.33
CA LEU A 190 -39.25 -14.23 60.43
C LEU A 190 -39.80 -14.42 59.01
N VAL A 191 -41.01 -14.97 58.87
CA VAL A 191 -41.70 -15.11 57.58
C VAL A 191 -41.88 -13.75 56.91
N SER A 192 -42.41 -12.75 57.62
CA SER A 192 -42.58 -11.39 57.10
C SER A 192 -41.24 -10.72 56.69
N SER A 193 -40.16 -11.01 57.42
CA SER A 193 -38.80 -10.58 57.07
C SER A 193 -38.23 -11.28 55.82
N LEU A 194 -38.67 -12.51 55.52
CA LEU A 194 -38.33 -13.24 54.31
C LEU A 194 -39.19 -12.81 53.11
N GLU A 195 -40.50 -12.66 53.30
CA GLU A 195 -41.45 -12.10 52.31
C GLU A 195 -40.96 -10.73 51.83
N LYS A 196 -40.68 -9.81 52.75
CA LYS A 196 -40.14 -8.48 52.40
C LYS A 196 -38.80 -8.55 51.65
N LYS A 197 -37.94 -9.53 51.92
CA LYS A 197 -36.69 -9.73 51.17
C LYS A 197 -36.93 -10.28 49.77
N ILE A 198 -37.93 -11.15 49.61
CA ILE A 198 -38.39 -11.63 48.31
C ILE A 198 -38.90 -10.43 47.50
N ASP A 199 -39.83 -9.63 48.04
CA ASP A 199 -40.34 -8.39 47.43
C ASP A 199 -39.20 -7.44 47.01
N GLU A 200 -38.22 -7.21 47.89
CA GLU A 200 -37.06 -6.35 47.61
C GLU A 200 -36.13 -6.91 46.52
N THR A 201 -36.09 -8.23 46.32
CA THR A 201 -35.31 -8.86 45.23
C THR A 201 -36.09 -8.93 43.92
N GLU A 202 -37.38 -9.24 43.96
CA GLU A 202 -38.26 -9.26 42.79
C GLU A 202 -38.40 -7.86 42.20
N LYS A 203 -38.59 -6.84 43.04
CA LYS A 203 -38.59 -5.43 42.60
C LYS A 203 -37.27 -5.02 41.93
N LYS A 204 -36.11 -5.41 42.48
CA LYS A 204 -34.80 -5.11 41.87
C LYS A 204 -34.61 -5.85 40.54
N TYR A 205 -35.12 -7.09 40.44
CA TYR A 205 -35.14 -7.84 39.19
C TYR A 205 -36.01 -7.15 38.13
N GLU A 206 -37.22 -6.71 38.50
CA GLU A 206 -38.14 -6.04 37.57
C GLU A 206 -37.66 -4.63 37.17
N GLU A 207 -37.05 -3.87 38.08
CA GLU A 207 -36.35 -2.60 37.77
C GLU A 207 -35.19 -2.83 36.78
N THR A 208 -34.42 -3.89 36.97
CA THR A 208 -33.33 -4.27 36.05
C THR A 208 -33.86 -4.73 34.69
N ASN A 209 -34.97 -5.48 34.67
CA ASN A 209 -35.61 -5.93 33.44
C ASN A 209 -36.19 -4.75 32.64
N LYS A 210 -36.90 -3.82 33.29
CA LYS A 210 -37.39 -2.57 32.67
C LYS A 210 -36.26 -1.74 32.07
N LEU A 211 -35.13 -1.60 32.76
CA LEU A 211 -33.95 -0.92 32.22
C LEU A 211 -33.35 -1.65 31.00
N SER A 212 -33.46 -2.99 30.94
CA SER A 212 -33.01 -3.77 29.78
C SER A 212 -33.96 -3.61 28.58
N GLU A 213 -35.27 -3.60 28.81
CA GLU A 213 -36.31 -3.36 27.81
C GLU A 213 -36.25 -1.94 27.24
N GLU A 214 -36.02 -0.92 28.08
CA GLU A 214 -35.80 0.45 27.62
C GLU A 214 -34.56 0.58 26.73
N ARG A 215 -33.45 -0.07 27.09
CA ARG A 215 -32.23 -0.11 26.26
C ARG A 215 -32.46 -0.83 24.94
N LEU A 216 -33.19 -1.95 24.94
CA LEU A 216 -33.58 -2.67 23.73
C LEU A 216 -34.46 -1.79 22.82
N LYS A 217 -35.42 -1.06 23.39
CA LYS A 217 -36.29 -0.12 22.68
C LYS A 217 -35.49 1.04 22.06
N GLN A 218 -34.54 1.61 22.80
CA GLN A 218 -33.63 2.64 22.27
C GLN A 218 -32.75 2.12 21.12
N ALA A 219 -32.26 0.88 21.21
CA ALA A 219 -31.48 0.26 20.14
C ALA A 219 -32.33 0.04 18.87
N LEU A 220 -33.56 -0.45 19.01
CA LEU A 220 -34.50 -0.64 17.89
C LEU A 220 -34.91 0.69 17.24
N GLU A 221 -35.06 1.76 18.02
CA GLU A 221 -35.34 3.10 17.49
C GLU A 221 -34.14 3.68 16.73
N ALA A 222 -32.91 3.45 17.22
CA ALA A 222 -31.68 3.82 16.53
C ALA A 222 -31.50 3.04 15.22
N GLU A 223 -31.77 1.73 15.22
CA GLU A 223 -31.74 0.90 14.01
C GLU A 223 -32.79 1.37 12.97
N SER A 224 -34.01 1.67 13.41
CA SER A 224 -35.06 2.24 12.55
C SER A 224 -34.62 3.57 11.92
N LYS A 225 -33.98 4.46 12.68
CA LYS A 225 -33.40 5.72 12.16
C LYS A 225 -32.26 5.47 11.15
N ILE A 226 -31.40 4.49 11.38
CA ILE A 226 -30.34 4.09 10.44
C ILE A 226 -30.95 3.54 9.13
N ILE A 227 -32.02 2.73 9.22
CA ILE A 227 -32.74 2.21 8.04
C ILE A 227 -33.36 3.38 7.26
N GLN A 228 -34.04 4.32 7.91
CA GLN A 228 -34.63 5.50 7.26
C GLN A 228 -33.58 6.36 6.56
N LEU A 229 -32.45 6.65 7.23
CA LEU A 229 -31.33 7.39 6.64
C LEU A 229 -30.74 6.66 5.43
N LYS A 230 -30.61 5.32 5.50
CA LYS A 230 -30.11 4.50 4.39
C LYS A 230 -31.06 4.51 3.20
N THR A 231 -32.37 4.41 3.41
CA THR A 231 -33.37 4.52 2.34
C THR A 231 -33.39 5.93 1.73
N ALA A 232 -33.27 6.99 2.55
CA ALA A 232 -33.16 8.35 2.05
C ALA A 232 -31.88 8.58 1.22
N MET A 233 -30.75 7.99 1.63
CA MET A 233 -29.49 8.04 0.87
C MET A 233 -29.62 7.33 -0.48
N GLN A 234 -30.23 6.14 -0.52
CA GLN A 234 -30.49 5.41 -1.77
C GLN A 234 -31.41 6.20 -2.71
N GLY A 235 -32.46 6.85 -2.19
CA GLY A 235 -33.34 7.73 -2.98
C GLY A 235 -32.70 9.05 -3.44
N LEU A 236 -31.52 9.42 -2.90
CA LEU A 236 -30.68 10.50 -3.42
C LEU A 236 -29.69 9.99 -4.47
N GLU A 237 -29.12 8.81 -4.29
CA GLU A 237 -28.28 8.12 -5.28
C GLU A 237 -29.04 7.85 -6.57
N GLU A 238 -30.29 7.38 -6.48
CA GLU A 238 -31.22 7.19 -7.61
C GLU A 238 -31.45 8.50 -8.38
N LYS A 239 -31.83 9.58 -7.69
CA LYS A 239 -32.05 10.91 -8.31
C LYS A 239 -30.77 11.49 -8.93
N LEU A 240 -29.60 11.22 -8.36
CA LEU A 240 -28.32 11.61 -8.96
C LEU A 240 -28.00 10.79 -10.22
N SER A 241 -28.45 9.53 -10.29
CA SER A 241 -28.39 8.72 -11.51
C SER A 241 -29.34 9.24 -12.58
N ASP A 242 -30.57 9.61 -12.22
CA ASP A 242 -31.57 10.14 -13.14
C ASP A 242 -31.12 11.48 -13.74
N ILE A 243 -30.70 12.44 -12.91
CA ILE A 243 -30.17 13.75 -13.37
C ILE A 243 -28.95 13.56 -14.30
N LYS A 244 -28.12 12.55 -14.03
CA LYS A 244 -26.97 12.20 -14.87
C LYS A 244 -27.38 11.56 -16.20
N ALA A 245 -28.48 10.82 -16.24
CA ALA A 245 -29.06 10.31 -17.47
C ALA A 245 -29.71 11.45 -18.29
N GLU A 246 -30.43 12.38 -17.65
CA GLU A 246 -30.99 13.57 -18.30
C GLU A 246 -29.91 14.46 -18.92
N ASP A 247 -28.80 14.73 -18.22
CA ASP A 247 -27.65 15.46 -18.76
C ASP A 247 -27.04 14.75 -19.99
N GLN A 248 -26.94 13.42 -19.98
CA GLN A 248 -26.50 12.65 -21.15
C GLN A 248 -27.48 12.75 -22.33
N VAL A 249 -28.79 12.65 -22.08
CA VAL A 249 -29.83 12.80 -23.11
C VAL A 249 -29.85 14.21 -23.69
N LEU A 250 -29.74 15.25 -22.87
CA LEU A 250 -29.68 16.65 -23.31
C LEU A 250 -28.45 16.91 -24.19
N ARG A 251 -27.27 16.40 -23.81
CA ARG A 251 -26.06 16.47 -24.63
C ARG A 251 -26.22 15.74 -25.96
N HIS A 252 -26.86 14.57 -25.97
CA HIS A 252 -27.11 13.81 -27.20
C HIS A 252 -28.13 14.51 -28.11
N GLN A 253 -29.18 15.11 -27.54
CA GLN A 253 -30.19 15.87 -28.27
C GLN A 253 -29.63 17.18 -28.86
N ALA A 254 -28.65 17.81 -28.19
CA ALA A 254 -27.92 18.96 -28.73
C ALA A 254 -27.05 18.58 -29.95
N LEU A 255 -26.40 17.41 -29.94
CA LEU A 255 -25.60 16.90 -31.06
C LEU A 255 -26.43 16.58 -32.32
N LEU A 256 -27.72 16.25 -32.14
CA LEU A 256 -28.64 15.91 -33.24
C LEU A 256 -29.32 17.13 -33.89
N ARG A 257 -29.01 18.37 -33.47
CA ARG A 257 -29.67 19.61 -33.95
C ARG A 257 -28.73 20.61 -34.64
N THR A 258 -27.95 20.14 -35.63
CA THR A 258 -27.18 21.02 -36.55
C THR A 258 -27.24 20.53 -38.01
N PRO A 259 -27.74 21.34 -38.98
CA PRO A 259 -27.97 20.88 -40.36
C PRO A 259 -26.97 21.40 -41.42
N SER A 260 -26.22 20.51 -42.09
CA SER A 260 -25.61 20.74 -43.43
C SER A 260 -24.94 19.44 -43.99
N ARG A 261 -24.66 19.21 -45.29
CA ARG A 261 -25.47 19.25 -46.55
C ARG A 261 -24.57 18.83 -47.75
N LYS A 262 -24.94 17.74 -48.45
CA LYS A 262 -24.54 17.31 -49.83
C LYS A 262 -23.17 16.65 -50.12
N MET A 263 -23.21 15.86 -51.22
CA MET A 263 -22.17 15.13 -51.98
C MET A 263 -21.64 13.82 -51.34
N SER A 264 -21.39 12.73 -52.07
CA SER A 264 -21.42 12.50 -53.54
C SER A 264 -22.19 11.21 -53.93
N GLU A 265 -22.55 11.08 -55.21
CA GLU A 265 -23.24 9.92 -55.81
C GLU A 265 -22.31 9.02 -56.66
N HIS A 266 -22.87 7.95 -57.25
CA HIS A 266 -22.26 6.88 -58.07
C HIS A 266 -21.41 5.84 -57.30
N LEU A 267 -21.33 4.56 -57.72
CA LEU A 267 -21.82 3.84 -58.92
C LEU A 267 -22.41 2.45 -58.55
N ALA A 268 -23.00 1.68 -59.49
CA ALA A 268 -23.89 0.55 -59.16
C ALA A 268 -23.65 -0.80 -59.90
N ASN A 269 -24.18 -1.88 -59.29
CA ASN A 269 -24.63 -3.18 -59.82
C ASN A 269 -23.66 -4.22 -60.43
N ILE A 270 -23.84 -5.49 -60.01
CA ILE A 270 -23.99 -6.76 -60.78
C ILE A 270 -23.73 -7.96 -59.80
N THR A 271 -24.74 -8.77 -59.42
CA THR A 271 -25.08 -10.14 -59.91
C THR A 271 -23.95 -11.18 -59.62
N THR A 272 -24.14 -12.36 -58.99
CA THR A 272 -25.22 -13.39 -59.12
C THR A 272 -25.31 -14.33 -57.89
N GLN A 273 -26.40 -15.11 -57.77
CA GLN A 273 -26.61 -16.28 -56.89
C GLN A 273 -26.22 -17.62 -57.62
N PRO A 274 -26.41 -18.88 -57.15
CA PRO A 274 -27.30 -19.37 -56.08
C PRO A 274 -26.80 -20.48 -55.10
N SER A 275 -27.71 -20.74 -54.15
CA SER A 275 -27.96 -21.82 -53.17
C SER A 275 -27.72 -23.30 -53.55
N GLU A 276 -27.74 -24.17 -52.51
CA GLU A 276 -28.69 -25.31 -52.46
C GLU A 276 -29.03 -25.74 -51.00
N ASN A 277 -30.03 -26.62 -50.79
CA ASN A 277 -30.79 -26.69 -49.52
C ASN A 277 -31.44 -28.08 -49.20
N GLY A 278 -31.61 -28.41 -47.91
CA GLY A 278 -32.51 -29.49 -47.40
C GLY A 278 -31.97 -30.93 -47.35
N TYR A 279 -32.61 -31.92 -46.71
CA TYR A 279 -33.93 -31.97 -46.04
C TYR A 279 -33.96 -32.90 -44.79
N HIS A 280 -35.10 -32.94 -44.09
CA HIS A 280 -35.39 -33.68 -42.83
C HIS A 280 -35.71 -35.20 -43.05
N SER A 281 -36.08 -36.08 -42.11
CA SER A 281 -36.52 -35.97 -40.69
C SER A 281 -36.42 -37.31 -39.90
N ALA A 282 -36.94 -37.30 -38.65
CA ALA A 282 -37.51 -38.43 -37.86
C ALA A 282 -36.68 -39.08 -36.72
N THR A 283 -37.39 -39.33 -35.61
CA THR A 283 -36.99 -39.96 -34.33
C THR A 283 -38.15 -40.90 -33.89
N PRO A 284 -37.99 -41.89 -32.98
CA PRO A 284 -38.18 -41.59 -31.53
C PRO A 284 -37.53 -42.56 -30.49
N SER A 285 -37.40 -42.11 -29.22
CA SER A 285 -37.31 -42.92 -27.95
C SER A 285 -36.12 -43.89 -27.77
N LYS A 286 -35.67 -44.41 -26.60
CA LYS A 286 -35.84 -44.27 -25.11
C LYS A 286 -34.63 -45.04 -24.45
N GLN A 287 -34.32 -45.13 -23.14
CA GLN A 287 -34.39 -44.29 -21.92
C GLN A 287 -33.62 -44.99 -20.76
N PHE A 288 -32.99 -44.26 -19.81
CA PHE A 288 -32.19 -44.76 -18.64
C PHE A 288 -30.89 -45.55 -18.98
N GLY A 289 -29.86 -45.68 -18.11
CA GLY A 289 -29.58 -45.02 -16.81
C GLY A 289 -28.24 -45.47 -16.14
N THR A 290 -27.62 -44.57 -15.37
CA THR A 290 -26.66 -44.77 -14.21
C THR A 290 -25.41 -45.69 -14.27
N GLU A 291 -24.23 -45.08 -13.99
CA GLU A 291 -23.15 -45.53 -13.04
C GLU A 291 -22.23 -46.74 -13.38
N SER A 292 -20.96 -46.88 -12.92
CA SER A 292 -19.96 -45.97 -12.28
C SER A 292 -18.51 -46.54 -12.29
N MET A 293 -17.49 -45.65 -12.19
CA MET A 293 -16.08 -45.81 -11.73
C MET A 293 -15.00 -46.76 -12.36
N ARG A 294 -13.80 -46.14 -12.59
CA ARG A 294 -12.39 -46.59 -12.35
C ARG A 294 -11.56 -47.48 -13.34
N ARG A 295 -10.62 -46.79 -14.02
CA ARG A 295 -9.13 -46.84 -13.85
C ARG A 295 -8.23 -47.92 -14.55
N SER A 296 -7.69 -47.51 -15.72
CA SER A 296 -6.26 -47.47 -16.17
C SER A 296 -5.44 -48.70 -16.71
N GLN A 297 -4.48 -48.35 -17.60
CA GLN A 297 -3.35 -49.12 -18.21
C GLN A 297 -3.73 -50.02 -19.42
N ILE A 298 -3.25 -49.76 -20.66
CA ILE A 298 -1.93 -50.07 -21.31
C ILE A 298 -1.81 -51.60 -21.57
N GLU A 299 -1.55 -52.14 -22.78
CA GLU A 299 -0.78 -51.66 -23.95
C GLU A 299 -1.40 -52.02 -25.35
N ARG A 300 -0.59 -52.21 -26.42
CA ARG A 300 -1.00 -52.34 -27.85
C ARG A 300 -0.67 -53.72 -28.47
N GLN A 301 -1.55 -54.30 -29.30
CA GLN A 301 -1.24 -54.82 -30.66
C GLN A 301 -2.41 -55.53 -31.40
N HIS A 302 -2.36 -55.44 -32.74
CA HIS A 302 -2.99 -56.27 -33.79
C HIS A 302 -4.54 -56.42 -33.97
N GLU A 303 -4.90 -56.48 -35.25
CA GLU A 303 -6.21 -56.70 -35.91
C GLU A 303 -6.27 -58.12 -36.53
N PRO A 304 -7.39 -58.58 -37.17
CA PRO A 304 -8.79 -58.12 -37.09
C PRO A 304 -9.84 -59.26 -36.95
N GLN A 305 -11.02 -58.99 -36.37
CA GLN A 305 -12.30 -59.58 -36.85
C GLN A 305 -13.58 -59.02 -36.19
N SER A 306 -14.64 -58.98 -37.01
CA SER A 306 -16.09 -58.88 -36.71
C SER A 306 -16.59 -58.65 -35.27
N ALA A 307 -16.97 -57.40 -34.95
CA ALA A 307 -18.22 -57.07 -34.23
C ALA A 307 -18.54 -55.57 -34.36
N THR A 308 -19.83 -55.20 -34.40
CA THR A 308 -20.27 -53.79 -34.43
C THR A 308 -20.44 -53.24 -33.02
N PRO A 309 -19.92 -52.03 -32.71
CA PRO A 309 -20.54 -51.18 -31.70
C PRO A 309 -20.91 -49.78 -32.24
N SER A 310 -22.17 -49.44 -31.99
CA SER A 310 -22.82 -48.13 -32.08
C SER A 310 -21.94 -46.90 -31.78
N LYS A 311 -21.79 -46.01 -32.78
CA LYS A 311 -21.24 -44.66 -32.60
C LYS A 311 -22.14 -43.79 -31.70
N LYS A 312 -21.81 -43.71 -30.40
CA LYS A 312 -22.25 -42.64 -29.48
C LYS A 312 -21.04 -41.87 -28.92
N LEU A 313 -20.29 -41.19 -29.78
CA LEU A 313 -19.10 -40.41 -29.37
C LEU A 313 -18.97 -39.08 -30.12
N GLY A 314 -20.04 -38.27 -30.12
CA GLY A 314 -19.98 -36.89 -30.59
C GLY A 314 -19.47 -35.94 -29.49
N THR A 315 -20.25 -35.78 -28.43
CA THR A 315 -20.07 -34.72 -27.42
C THR A 315 -18.84 -34.89 -26.53
N GLU A 316 -18.48 -36.13 -26.15
CA GLU A 316 -17.27 -36.36 -25.34
C GLU A 316 -15.99 -36.25 -26.16
N SER A 317 -15.96 -36.76 -27.40
CA SER A 317 -14.82 -36.55 -28.31
C SER A 317 -14.62 -35.06 -28.63
N MET A 318 -15.72 -34.33 -28.87
CA MET A 318 -15.68 -32.89 -29.09
C MET A 318 -15.17 -32.13 -27.85
N ARG A 319 -15.68 -32.42 -26.64
CA ARG A 319 -15.17 -31.80 -25.40
C ARG A 319 -13.71 -32.16 -25.14
N ARG A 320 -13.32 -33.41 -25.36
CA ARG A 320 -11.93 -33.88 -25.17
C ARG A 320 -10.99 -33.15 -26.12
N SER A 321 -11.28 -33.15 -27.42
CA SER A 321 -10.48 -32.41 -28.42
C SER A 321 -10.46 -30.89 -28.18
N GLN A 322 -11.50 -30.30 -27.59
CA GLN A 322 -11.50 -28.88 -27.22
C GLN A 322 -10.61 -28.58 -25.99
N ILE A 323 -10.58 -29.48 -24.99
CA ILE A 323 -9.64 -29.41 -23.86
C ILE A 323 -8.21 -29.68 -24.33
N GLU A 324 -8.00 -30.62 -25.24
CA GLU A 324 -6.72 -31.02 -25.82
C GLU A 324 -6.11 -29.84 -26.60
N ARG A 325 -6.88 -29.20 -27.49
CA ARG A 325 -6.51 -27.94 -28.16
C ARG A 325 -6.23 -26.78 -27.20
N GLN A 326 -6.93 -26.72 -26.06
CA GLN A 326 -6.62 -25.73 -25.03
C GLN A 326 -5.25 -26.00 -24.38
N HIS A 327 -4.84 -27.25 -24.19
CA HIS A 327 -3.50 -27.57 -23.71
C HIS A 327 -2.44 -27.21 -24.76
N GLU A 328 -2.63 -27.58 -26.04
CA GLU A 328 -1.74 -27.21 -27.15
C GLU A 328 -1.54 -25.68 -27.26
N ASN A 329 -2.61 -24.90 -27.09
CA ASN A 329 -2.54 -23.44 -27.08
C ASN A 329 -1.79 -22.90 -25.84
N VAL A 330 -2.00 -23.50 -24.67
CA VAL A 330 -1.25 -23.10 -23.46
C VAL A 330 0.24 -23.46 -23.61
N ASP A 331 0.57 -24.58 -24.26
CA ASP A 331 1.96 -24.95 -24.60
C ASP A 331 2.60 -23.93 -25.54
N ALA A 332 1.88 -23.49 -26.58
CA ALA A 332 2.35 -22.44 -27.50
C ALA A 332 2.58 -21.10 -26.77
N LEU A 333 1.65 -20.67 -25.92
CA LEU A 333 1.81 -19.46 -25.10
C LEU A 333 3.03 -19.56 -24.17
N ILE A 334 3.17 -20.68 -23.47
CA ILE A 334 4.30 -20.96 -22.55
C ILE A 334 5.63 -20.90 -23.30
N LYS A 335 5.73 -21.52 -24.49
CA LYS A 335 6.93 -21.50 -25.31
C LYS A 335 7.28 -20.06 -25.74
N CYS A 336 6.28 -19.28 -26.15
CA CYS A 336 6.49 -17.90 -26.58
C CYS A 336 6.93 -16.99 -25.41
N VAL A 337 6.26 -17.07 -24.26
CA VAL A 337 6.54 -16.28 -23.04
C VAL A 337 7.89 -16.62 -22.38
N THR A 338 8.45 -17.80 -22.66
CA THR A 338 9.80 -18.19 -22.20
C THR A 338 10.92 -17.48 -22.97
N GLN A 339 10.61 -16.83 -24.10
CA GLN A 339 11.56 -16.03 -24.88
C GLN A 339 11.47 -14.55 -24.47
N ASP A 340 12.52 -13.77 -24.77
CA ASP A 340 12.47 -12.32 -24.63
C ASP A 340 11.63 -11.73 -25.78
N LEU A 341 10.40 -11.31 -25.45
CA LEU A 341 9.46 -10.71 -26.39
C LEU A 341 9.60 -9.18 -26.46
N GLY A 342 10.47 -8.59 -25.64
CA GLY A 342 10.75 -7.16 -25.60
C GLY A 342 9.52 -6.27 -25.37
N PHE A 343 9.56 -5.10 -26.01
CA PHE A 343 8.65 -3.98 -25.74
C PHE A 343 8.06 -3.41 -27.03
N SER A 344 6.75 -3.17 -27.04
CA SER A 344 6.04 -2.48 -28.12
C SER A 344 5.61 -1.09 -27.67
N HIS A 345 6.11 -0.04 -28.31
CA HIS A 345 5.84 1.35 -27.94
C HIS A 345 6.08 1.66 -26.44
N GLY A 346 7.10 1.03 -25.85
CA GLY A 346 7.46 1.16 -24.42
C GLY A 346 6.62 0.31 -23.47
N LYS A 347 5.93 -0.72 -23.98
CA LYS A 347 4.96 -1.55 -23.23
C LYS A 347 5.38 -3.03 -23.32
N PRO A 348 5.52 -3.78 -22.20
CA PRO A 348 6.08 -5.14 -22.19
C PRO A 348 5.20 -6.19 -22.90
N VAL A 349 5.69 -6.79 -23.98
CA VAL A 349 4.87 -7.60 -24.91
C VAL A 349 4.36 -8.90 -24.29
N ALA A 350 5.16 -9.56 -23.44
CA ALA A 350 4.72 -10.81 -22.80
C ALA A 350 3.53 -10.56 -21.86
N ALA A 351 3.55 -9.47 -21.06
CA ALA A 351 2.44 -9.09 -20.19
C ALA A 351 1.10 -8.94 -20.92
N PHE A 352 1.05 -8.22 -22.05
CA PHE A 352 -0.18 -8.09 -22.85
C PHE A 352 -0.61 -9.41 -23.49
N THR A 353 0.37 -10.18 -23.98
CA THR A 353 0.12 -11.46 -24.63
C THR A 353 -0.50 -12.46 -23.64
N ILE A 354 0.06 -12.57 -22.43
CA ILE A 354 -0.49 -13.35 -21.31
C ILE A 354 -1.89 -12.84 -20.95
N TYR A 355 -2.05 -11.54 -20.72
CA TYR A 355 -3.32 -10.95 -20.29
C TYR A 355 -4.45 -11.16 -21.31
N LYS A 356 -4.23 -10.88 -22.60
CA LYS A 356 -5.23 -11.13 -23.65
C LYS A 356 -5.59 -12.61 -23.74
N CYS A 357 -4.63 -13.54 -23.64
CA CYS A 357 -4.91 -14.98 -23.65
C CYS A 357 -5.77 -15.41 -22.46
N LEU A 358 -5.42 -14.99 -21.24
CA LEU A 358 -6.19 -15.29 -20.03
C LEU A 358 -7.62 -14.74 -20.10
N LEU A 359 -7.81 -13.55 -20.66
CA LEU A 359 -9.12 -12.92 -20.85
C LEU A 359 -9.95 -13.67 -21.92
N HIS A 360 -9.39 -13.96 -23.08
CA HIS A 360 -10.06 -14.69 -24.17
C HIS A 360 -10.45 -16.11 -23.76
N TRP A 361 -9.59 -16.81 -23.02
CA TRP A 361 -9.90 -18.13 -22.45
C TRP A 361 -10.77 -18.06 -21.18
N LYS A 362 -11.23 -16.87 -20.76
CA LYS A 362 -12.02 -16.62 -19.54
C LYS A 362 -11.40 -17.21 -18.27
N SER A 363 -10.06 -17.32 -18.20
CA SER A 363 -9.34 -18.05 -17.15
C SER A 363 -9.62 -17.53 -15.73
N PHE A 364 -10.09 -16.28 -15.60
CA PHE A 364 -10.47 -15.66 -14.33
C PHE A 364 -11.83 -16.16 -13.78
N GLU A 365 -12.72 -16.66 -14.64
CA GLU A 365 -14.07 -17.15 -14.31
C GLU A 365 -14.07 -18.65 -13.90
N VAL A 366 -12.96 -19.38 -14.09
CA VAL A 366 -12.90 -20.84 -13.98
C VAL A 366 -12.44 -21.30 -12.59
N GLU A 367 -13.13 -22.28 -12.01
CA GLU A 367 -12.78 -22.85 -10.69
C GLU A 367 -11.49 -23.69 -10.69
N ARG A 368 -11.04 -24.16 -11.87
CA ARG A 368 -9.81 -24.93 -12.07
C ARG A 368 -9.17 -24.60 -13.41
N THR A 369 -7.90 -24.21 -13.40
CA THR A 369 -7.07 -24.00 -14.59
C THR A 369 -5.61 -24.20 -14.22
N SER A 370 -4.84 -24.87 -15.08
CA SER A 370 -3.40 -25.10 -14.91
C SER A 370 -2.53 -23.97 -15.50
N VAL A 371 -3.15 -23.00 -16.19
CA VAL A 371 -2.43 -21.93 -16.88
C VAL A 371 -1.68 -21.03 -15.90
N PHE A 372 -2.29 -20.71 -14.76
CA PHE A 372 -1.67 -19.89 -13.72
C PHE A 372 -0.43 -20.57 -13.11
N ASP A 373 -0.52 -21.85 -12.75
CA ASP A 373 0.60 -22.61 -12.18
C ASP A 373 1.80 -22.67 -13.14
N ARG A 374 1.53 -22.83 -14.44
CA ARG A 374 2.56 -22.84 -15.49
C ARG A 374 3.20 -21.47 -15.72
N LEU A 375 2.41 -20.40 -15.69
CA LEU A 375 2.95 -19.03 -15.77
C LEU A 375 3.79 -18.68 -14.54
N ILE A 376 3.36 -19.10 -13.35
CA ILE A 376 4.13 -19.01 -12.10
C ILE A 376 5.47 -19.76 -12.25
N GLN A 377 5.48 -20.98 -12.80
CA GLN A 377 6.72 -21.75 -13.01
C GLN A 377 7.71 -21.06 -13.97
N ILE A 378 7.22 -20.44 -15.06
CA ILE A 378 8.09 -19.71 -16.02
C ILE A 378 8.68 -18.46 -15.39
N ILE A 379 7.85 -17.64 -14.72
CA ILE A 379 8.32 -16.44 -14.03
C ILE A 379 9.32 -16.84 -12.93
N GLY A 380 8.99 -17.89 -12.17
CA GLY A 380 9.83 -18.43 -11.10
C GLY A 380 11.22 -18.86 -11.56
N SER A 381 11.32 -19.64 -12.65
CA SER A 381 12.61 -20.10 -13.18
C SER A 381 13.40 -18.98 -13.84
N ALA A 382 12.74 -18.06 -14.53
CA ALA A 382 13.41 -16.92 -15.16
C ALA A 382 14.01 -15.93 -14.14
N ILE A 383 13.55 -15.94 -12.88
CA ILE A 383 14.13 -15.15 -11.78
C ILE A 383 15.10 -15.94 -10.87
N GLU A 384 15.55 -17.13 -11.29
CA GLU A 384 16.62 -17.87 -10.58
C GLU A 384 18.00 -17.22 -10.79
N ASN A 385 18.25 -16.63 -11.96
CA ASN A 385 19.49 -15.89 -12.25
C ASN A 385 19.42 -14.45 -11.69
N GLN A 386 19.58 -14.34 -10.37
CA GLN A 386 19.41 -13.09 -9.63
C GLN A 386 20.46 -12.01 -9.94
N GLU A 387 21.64 -12.37 -10.45
CA GLU A 387 22.71 -11.39 -10.73
C GLU A 387 22.47 -10.61 -12.04
N ASN A 388 21.57 -11.07 -12.92
CA ASN A 388 21.29 -10.39 -14.19
C ASN A 388 20.22 -9.28 -14.01
N ASN A 389 20.67 -8.09 -13.62
CA ASN A 389 19.80 -6.91 -13.46
C ASN A 389 18.98 -6.56 -14.72
N ASN A 390 19.42 -6.88 -15.94
CA ASN A 390 18.63 -6.65 -17.15
C ASN A 390 17.44 -7.62 -17.25
N LEU A 391 17.67 -8.91 -16.99
CA LEU A 391 16.61 -9.92 -16.93
C LEU A 391 15.64 -9.63 -15.78
N MET A 392 16.13 -9.18 -14.62
CA MET A 392 15.27 -8.76 -13.52
C MET A 392 14.43 -7.53 -13.90
N ALA A 393 15.00 -6.53 -14.59
CA ALA A 393 14.26 -5.34 -15.02
C ALA A 393 13.16 -5.69 -16.06
N TYR A 394 13.46 -6.56 -17.04
CA TYR A 394 12.45 -7.09 -17.98
C TYR A 394 11.30 -7.78 -17.24
N TRP A 395 11.59 -8.68 -16.29
CA TRP A 395 10.54 -9.36 -15.53
C TRP A 395 9.82 -8.45 -14.54
N LEU A 396 10.46 -7.41 -13.99
CA LEU A 396 9.80 -6.41 -13.14
C LEU A 396 8.77 -5.62 -13.96
N SER A 397 9.12 -5.15 -15.15
CA SER A 397 8.18 -4.44 -16.04
C SER A 397 7.02 -5.35 -16.49
N ASN A 398 7.31 -6.61 -16.87
CA ASN A 398 6.28 -7.58 -17.25
C ASN A 398 5.35 -7.96 -16.09
N THR A 399 5.88 -8.32 -14.92
CA THR A 399 5.07 -8.75 -13.77
C THR A 399 4.26 -7.62 -13.17
N SER A 400 4.82 -6.41 -13.05
CA SER A 400 4.08 -5.23 -12.58
C SER A 400 2.96 -4.85 -13.57
N THR A 401 3.24 -4.80 -14.87
CA THR A 401 2.21 -4.50 -15.89
C THR A 401 1.10 -5.56 -15.90
N LEU A 402 1.44 -6.85 -15.80
CA LEU A 402 0.44 -7.92 -15.71
C LEU A 402 -0.40 -7.80 -14.42
N LEU A 403 0.22 -7.50 -13.28
CA LEU A 403 -0.47 -7.26 -12.00
C LEU A 403 -1.46 -6.09 -12.09
N LEU A 404 -1.11 -4.99 -12.78
CA LEU A 404 -2.01 -3.86 -13.03
C LEU A 404 -3.20 -4.24 -13.91
N LEU A 405 -2.94 -4.94 -15.02
CA LEU A 405 -4.01 -5.39 -15.95
C LEU A 405 -4.99 -6.33 -15.24
N LEU A 406 -4.50 -7.19 -14.33
CA LEU A 406 -5.34 -8.01 -13.45
C LEU A 406 -6.09 -7.17 -12.40
N GLN A 407 -5.44 -6.21 -11.74
CA GLN A 407 -6.10 -5.35 -10.74
C GLN A 407 -7.32 -4.62 -11.34
N ARG A 408 -7.25 -4.20 -12.60
CA ARG A 408 -8.34 -3.48 -13.28
C ARG A 408 -9.44 -4.40 -13.83
N SER A 409 -9.11 -5.64 -14.19
CA SER A 409 -10.08 -6.60 -14.72
C SER A 409 -10.85 -7.37 -13.65
N LEU A 410 -10.21 -7.68 -12.53
CA LEU A 410 -10.80 -8.43 -11.42
C LEU A 410 -11.59 -7.49 -10.51
N LYS A 411 -12.88 -7.76 -10.32
CA LYS A 411 -13.76 -6.93 -9.49
C LYS A 411 -13.26 -6.88 -8.04
N ALA A 412 -13.11 -5.68 -7.49
CA ALA A 412 -12.52 -5.46 -6.17
C ALA A 412 -13.40 -6.03 -5.02
N THR A 413 -13.19 -7.29 -4.65
CA THR A 413 -13.82 -7.94 -3.50
C THR A 413 -13.17 -7.51 -2.17
N ALA A 414 -13.19 -6.21 -1.89
CA ALA A 414 -12.89 -5.66 -0.58
C ALA A 414 -14.07 -5.91 0.37
N SER A 415 -14.04 -7.04 1.07
CA SER A 415 -14.79 -7.34 2.31
C SER A 415 -16.17 -6.66 2.49
N THR A 416 -17.17 -7.02 1.69
CA THR A 416 -18.59 -6.82 2.04
C THR A 416 -19.29 -8.17 2.14
N SER A 417 -19.95 -8.42 3.26
CA SER A 417 -20.68 -9.67 3.54
C SER A 417 -21.76 -9.96 2.49
N GLN A 418 -21.81 -11.20 2.01
CA GLN A 418 -22.85 -11.65 1.09
C GLN A 418 -24.22 -11.54 1.76
N LYS A 419 -25.14 -10.79 1.14
CA LYS A 419 -26.58 -10.91 1.40
C LYS A 419 -27.15 -11.96 0.43
N PRO A 420 -27.96 -12.94 0.89
CA PRO A 420 -28.56 -13.93 -0.01
C PRO A 420 -29.43 -13.27 -1.09
N PRO A 421 -29.59 -13.88 -2.28
CA PRO A 421 -30.58 -13.43 -3.25
C PRO A 421 -32.00 -13.53 -2.64
N PRO A 422 -32.89 -12.57 -2.91
CA PRO A 422 -34.24 -12.60 -2.36
C PRO A 422 -35.04 -13.78 -2.94
N PRO A 423 -35.92 -14.42 -2.14
CA PRO A 423 -36.78 -15.50 -2.63
C PRO A 423 -37.76 -14.97 -3.68
N THR A 424 -37.68 -15.48 -4.90
CA THR A 424 -38.65 -15.16 -5.96
C THR A 424 -40.04 -15.66 -5.59
N SER A 425 -41.02 -14.76 -5.50
CA SER A 425 -42.41 -15.15 -5.26
C SER A 425 -42.97 -15.96 -6.46
N LEU A 426 -43.93 -16.85 -6.17
CA LEU A 426 -44.48 -17.79 -7.16
C LEU A 426 -45.20 -17.14 -8.36
N PHE A 427 -45.45 -15.83 -8.32
CA PHE A 427 -46.22 -15.12 -9.35
C PHE A 427 -45.36 -14.62 -10.54
N GLY A 428 -44.03 -14.58 -10.42
CA GLY A 428 -43.14 -14.05 -11.47
C GLY A 428 -42.90 -14.97 -12.69
N ARG A 429 -43.59 -16.11 -12.80
CA ARG A 429 -43.21 -17.22 -13.71
C ARG A 429 -43.80 -17.19 -15.14
N MET A 430 -44.64 -16.21 -15.50
CA MET A 430 -45.45 -16.28 -16.74
C MET A 430 -45.17 -15.22 -17.83
N THR A 431 -44.20 -14.32 -17.66
CA THR A 431 -44.01 -13.18 -18.61
C THR A 431 -42.64 -13.11 -19.31
N GLN A 432 -41.75 -14.09 -19.11
CA GLN A 432 -40.44 -14.18 -19.78
C GLN A 432 -40.34 -15.42 -20.67
N GLY A 433 -41.17 -15.41 -21.72
CA GLY A 433 -41.39 -16.54 -22.62
C GLY A 433 -41.14 -16.26 -24.10
N PHE A 434 -40.09 -15.52 -24.48
CA PHE A 434 -39.53 -15.55 -25.84
C PHE A 434 -38.01 -15.30 -25.83
N ARG A 435 -37.29 -15.87 -26.80
CA ARG A 435 -35.81 -15.87 -26.85
C ARG A 435 -35.27 -14.77 -27.77
N SER A 436 -34.11 -14.22 -27.39
CA SER A 436 -33.07 -13.76 -28.31
C SER A 436 -31.69 -14.05 -27.70
N SER A 437 -30.82 -14.74 -28.42
CA SER A 437 -29.40 -14.86 -28.02
C SER A 437 -28.65 -13.59 -28.44
N PRO A 438 -27.82 -12.99 -27.58
CA PRO A 438 -26.90 -11.94 -28.02
C PRO A 438 -25.83 -12.56 -28.93
N SER A 439 -25.70 -12.03 -30.14
CA SER A 439 -24.62 -12.40 -31.07
C SER A 439 -23.26 -11.94 -30.54
N SER A 440 -22.20 -12.64 -30.92
CA SER A 440 -20.82 -12.20 -30.71
C SER A 440 -20.52 -10.93 -31.52
N ALA A 441 -20.34 -9.81 -30.83
CA ALA A 441 -19.64 -8.61 -31.30
C ALA A 441 -19.31 -7.68 -30.11
N ASN A 442 -18.23 -6.91 -30.22
CA ASN A 442 -17.92 -5.72 -29.41
C ASN A 442 -17.79 -5.94 -27.88
N LEU A 443 -16.73 -6.64 -27.45
CA LEU A 443 -16.29 -6.60 -26.05
C LEU A 443 -15.34 -5.40 -25.85
N SER A 444 -15.84 -4.28 -25.32
CA SER A 444 -14.98 -3.15 -24.97
C SER A 444 -14.13 -3.46 -23.72
N VAL A 445 -12.84 -3.11 -23.75
CA VAL A 445 -11.96 -3.13 -22.57
C VAL A 445 -12.61 -2.31 -21.45
N GLY A 446 -12.95 -2.95 -20.32
CA GLY A 446 -13.68 -2.33 -19.21
C GLY A 446 -14.73 -3.22 -18.49
N GLY A 447 -14.98 -4.44 -18.97
CA GLY A 447 -15.85 -5.40 -18.26
C GLY A 447 -15.19 -5.98 -17.00
N GLN A 448 -15.65 -5.59 -15.81
CA GLN A 448 -15.20 -6.18 -14.53
C GLN A 448 -15.66 -7.64 -14.40
N VAL A 449 -14.72 -8.55 -14.17
CA VAL A 449 -14.93 -10.00 -14.07
C VAL A 449 -15.01 -10.44 -12.60
N GLU A 450 -15.91 -11.38 -12.29
CA GLU A 450 -15.95 -12.03 -10.97
C GLU A 450 -14.83 -13.09 -10.88
N ALA A 451 -13.74 -12.74 -10.20
CA ALA A 451 -12.57 -13.60 -10.05
C ALA A 451 -12.88 -14.85 -9.20
N LYS A 452 -12.54 -16.04 -9.72
CA LYS A 452 -12.50 -17.26 -8.91
C LYS A 452 -11.14 -17.43 -8.22
N TYR A 453 -11.12 -18.29 -7.19
CA TYR A 453 -9.98 -18.48 -6.29
C TYR A 453 -8.61 -18.69 -6.98
N PRO A 454 -8.47 -19.46 -8.10
CA PRO A 454 -7.18 -19.58 -8.79
C PRO A 454 -6.62 -18.25 -9.32
N ALA A 455 -7.49 -17.34 -9.78
CA ALA A 455 -7.07 -16.03 -10.27
C ALA A 455 -6.64 -15.08 -9.13
N LEU A 456 -7.26 -15.21 -7.95
CA LEU A 456 -6.87 -14.47 -6.75
C LEU A 456 -5.49 -14.94 -6.24
N LEU A 457 -5.23 -16.26 -6.23
CA LEU A 457 -3.91 -16.81 -5.95
C LEU A 457 -2.87 -16.34 -6.98
N PHE A 458 -3.20 -16.35 -8.28
CA PHE A 458 -2.30 -15.85 -9.32
C PHE A 458 -1.95 -14.38 -9.14
N LYS A 459 -2.92 -13.53 -8.77
CA LYS A 459 -2.66 -12.12 -8.41
C LYS A 459 -1.70 -12.03 -7.21
N GLN A 460 -1.93 -12.79 -6.15
CA GLN A 460 -1.08 -12.78 -4.96
C GLN A 460 0.36 -13.23 -5.25
N GLN A 461 0.55 -14.26 -6.08
CA GLN A 461 1.88 -14.72 -6.51
C GLN A 461 2.58 -13.68 -7.40
N LEU A 462 1.84 -12.97 -8.28
CA LEU A 462 2.40 -11.86 -9.05
C LEU A 462 2.83 -10.68 -8.17
N THR A 463 2.09 -10.34 -7.12
CA THR A 463 2.54 -9.37 -6.10
C THR A 463 3.86 -9.82 -5.49
N ALA A 464 3.93 -11.06 -4.98
CA ALA A 464 5.15 -11.60 -4.37
C ALA A 464 6.34 -11.67 -5.35
N TYR A 465 6.09 -11.87 -6.66
CA TYR A 465 7.13 -11.77 -7.68
C TYR A 465 7.60 -10.33 -7.92
N VAL A 466 6.71 -9.34 -8.04
CA VAL A 466 7.09 -7.92 -8.16
C VAL A 466 7.95 -7.50 -6.96
N GLU A 467 7.52 -7.86 -5.76
CA GLU A 467 8.21 -7.62 -4.49
C GLU A 467 9.61 -8.27 -4.46
N LYS A 468 9.70 -9.56 -4.82
CA LYS A 468 10.98 -10.30 -4.86
C LYS A 468 11.95 -9.74 -5.90
N ILE A 469 11.48 -9.44 -7.11
CA ILE A 469 12.33 -8.92 -8.21
C ILE A 469 12.83 -7.51 -7.86
N TYR A 470 11.97 -6.66 -7.32
CA TYR A 470 12.35 -5.35 -6.79
C TYR A 470 13.45 -5.48 -5.72
N GLY A 471 13.28 -6.41 -4.76
CA GLY A 471 14.27 -6.71 -3.72
C GLY A 471 15.62 -7.12 -4.30
N ILE A 472 15.64 -8.06 -5.25
CA ILE A 472 16.86 -8.52 -5.93
C ILE A 472 17.61 -7.35 -6.60
N ILE A 473 16.92 -6.50 -7.37
CA ILE A 473 17.55 -5.37 -8.06
C ILE A 473 18.16 -4.37 -7.06
N ARG A 474 17.41 -4.04 -6.00
CA ARG A 474 17.86 -3.17 -4.91
C ARG A 474 19.09 -3.76 -4.22
N ASP A 475 19.06 -5.03 -3.88
CA ASP A 475 20.09 -5.66 -3.04
C ASP A 475 21.36 -5.99 -3.84
N ASN A 476 21.25 -6.22 -5.16
CA ASN A 476 22.39 -6.20 -6.08
C ASN A 476 23.08 -4.83 -6.08
N LEU A 477 22.34 -3.73 -6.21
CA LEU A 477 22.94 -2.40 -6.17
C LEU A 477 23.49 -2.03 -4.79
N LYS A 478 22.87 -2.49 -3.68
CA LYS A 478 23.48 -2.40 -2.32
C LYS A 478 24.82 -3.15 -2.27
N LYS A 479 24.90 -4.37 -2.81
CA LYS A 479 26.11 -5.22 -2.87
C LYS A 479 27.24 -4.51 -3.64
N ASP A 480 26.95 -3.97 -4.82
CA ASP A 480 27.93 -3.24 -5.65
C ASP A 480 28.44 -1.98 -4.92
N LEU A 481 27.52 -1.16 -4.41
CA LEU A 481 27.85 0.12 -3.77
C LEU A 481 28.53 -0.04 -2.40
N SER A 482 28.29 -1.12 -1.66
CA SER A 482 28.84 -1.36 -0.32
C SER A 482 30.37 -1.17 -0.25
N SER A 483 31.09 -1.69 -1.25
CA SER A 483 32.56 -1.57 -1.35
C SER A 483 33.01 -0.12 -1.64
N LEU A 484 32.30 0.57 -2.52
CA LEU A 484 32.59 1.94 -2.95
C LEU A 484 32.26 2.95 -1.84
N ILE A 485 31.10 2.80 -1.19
CA ILE A 485 30.70 3.58 -0.01
C ILE A 485 31.72 3.38 1.12
N SER A 486 32.21 2.16 1.33
CA SER A 486 33.28 1.89 2.31
C SER A 486 34.57 2.68 2.02
N SER A 487 34.90 2.89 0.75
CA SER A 487 36.01 3.75 0.29
C SER A 487 35.68 5.26 0.28
N CYS A 488 34.41 5.62 0.49
CA CYS A 488 33.92 7.00 0.61
C CYS A 488 33.75 7.47 2.07
N ILE A 489 33.76 6.56 3.05
CA ILE A 489 33.71 6.88 4.50
C ILE A 489 34.87 7.78 4.94
N GLN A 490 36.06 7.64 4.33
CA GLN A 490 37.26 8.38 4.69
C GLN A 490 37.99 8.95 3.46
N ALA A 491 38.38 10.22 3.55
CA ALA A 491 39.18 10.93 2.54
C ALA A 491 40.50 10.19 2.24
N PRO A 492 40.83 9.94 0.95
CA PRO A 492 42.07 9.28 0.57
C PRO A 492 43.31 10.01 1.10
N ARG A 493 43.94 9.43 2.13
CA ARG A 493 45.15 9.97 2.75
C ARG A 493 46.34 9.83 1.79
N THR A 494 46.62 10.86 1.01
CA THR A 494 47.89 10.97 0.28
C THR A 494 49.04 10.91 1.28
N SER A 495 49.87 9.88 1.20
CA SER A 495 50.95 9.64 2.15
C SER A 495 52.00 10.77 2.07
N ARG A 496 52.04 11.61 3.11
CA ARG A 496 53.14 12.58 3.33
C ARG A 496 54.41 11.85 3.79
N GLY A 497 54.97 11.02 2.91
CA GLY A 497 56.24 10.33 3.07
C GLY A 497 57.13 10.59 1.84
N ASN A 498 58.32 11.15 2.07
CA ASN A 498 59.40 11.35 1.09
C ASN A 498 59.02 12.06 -0.23
N VAL A 499 58.74 13.37 -0.15
CA VAL A 499 58.90 14.28 -1.31
C VAL A 499 59.83 15.45 -0.96
N LEU A 500 61.09 15.12 -0.68
CA LEU A 500 62.20 16.05 -0.88
C LEU A 500 62.84 15.69 -2.24
N ARG A 501 63.02 16.70 -3.11
CA ARG A 501 63.47 16.60 -4.52
C ARG A 501 62.46 16.00 -5.52
N ALA A 502 61.45 16.78 -5.88
CA ALA A 502 60.99 16.87 -7.27
C ALA A 502 60.53 18.31 -7.55
N SER A 503 61.25 19.07 -8.38
CA SER A 503 60.87 20.43 -8.76
C SER A 503 60.16 20.44 -10.12
N GLY A 504 59.07 21.20 -10.22
CA GLY A 504 58.53 21.66 -11.50
C GLY A 504 57.62 20.69 -12.26
N ARG A 505 56.34 20.65 -11.88
CA ARG A 505 55.20 20.75 -12.84
C ARG A 505 53.88 21.01 -12.13
N SER A 506 53.14 22.01 -12.60
CA SER A 506 51.80 22.36 -12.13
C SER A 506 50.73 21.56 -12.88
N SER A 507 50.19 20.52 -12.24
CA SER A 507 49.03 19.77 -12.73
C SER A 507 47.97 19.68 -11.64
N GLY A 508 46.94 20.52 -11.72
CA GLY A 508 45.89 20.67 -10.70
C GLY A 508 44.80 19.60 -10.76
N ASN A 509 45.15 18.32 -10.72
CA ASN A 509 44.18 17.22 -10.53
C ASN A 509 44.27 16.69 -9.11
N SER A 510 43.18 16.79 -8.34
CA SER A 510 43.05 16.19 -7.03
C SER A 510 42.61 14.70 -7.14
N PRO A 511 43.05 13.82 -6.22
CA PRO A 511 42.70 12.39 -6.27
C PRO A 511 41.37 11.92 -5.63
N PRO A 512 40.50 12.73 -4.96
CA PRO A 512 39.32 12.19 -4.28
C PRO A 512 38.18 11.76 -5.23
N ALA A 513 38.24 12.13 -6.51
CA ALA A 513 37.13 12.06 -7.44
C ALA A 513 36.93 10.69 -8.13
N SER A 514 37.54 9.59 -7.66
CA SER A 514 37.38 8.25 -8.24
C SER A 514 36.18 7.50 -7.67
N HIS A 515 36.16 7.24 -6.36
CA HIS A 515 35.17 6.35 -5.74
C HIS A 515 33.74 6.89 -5.83
N TRP A 516 33.56 8.19 -5.63
CA TRP A 516 32.26 8.85 -5.81
C TRP A 516 31.78 8.74 -7.27
N LYS A 517 32.65 8.91 -8.26
CA LYS A 517 32.27 8.69 -9.67
C LYS A 517 31.90 7.25 -9.97
N SER A 518 32.58 6.26 -9.38
CA SER A 518 32.16 4.87 -9.53
C SER A 518 30.78 4.59 -8.91
N ILE A 519 30.40 5.26 -7.80
CA ILE A 519 29.03 5.22 -7.27
C ILE A 519 28.04 5.81 -8.30
N ILE A 520 28.36 6.97 -8.88
CA ILE A 520 27.54 7.64 -9.90
C ILE A 520 27.44 6.80 -11.18
N GLU A 521 28.50 6.10 -11.57
CA GLU A 521 28.55 5.16 -12.70
C GLU A 521 27.67 3.93 -12.46
N SER A 522 27.71 3.33 -11.26
CA SER A 522 26.79 2.23 -10.87
C SER A 522 25.32 2.68 -10.85
N LEU A 523 25.04 3.87 -10.31
CA LEU A 523 23.68 4.45 -10.31
C LEU A 523 23.17 4.70 -11.74
N ASN A 524 24.01 5.26 -12.62
CA ASN A 524 23.69 5.46 -14.03
C ASN A 524 23.53 4.15 -14.80
N GLY A 525 24.34 3.14 -14.50
CA GLY A 525 24.22 1.79 -15.06
C GLY A 525 22.85 1.20 -14.79
N LEU A 526 22.43 1.14 -13.52
CA LEU A 526 21.09 0.63 -13.18
C LEU A 526 19.98 1.52 -13.76
N LEU A 527 20.09 2.84 -13.68
CA LEU A 527 19.09 3.76 -14.23
C LEU A 527 18.89 3.57 -15.74
N SER A 528 19.96 3.25 -16.48
CA SER A 528 19.90 2.94 -17.91
C SER A 528 19.16 1.62 -18.14
N THR A 529 19.56 0.55 -17.44
CA THR A 529 18.89 -0.77 -17.50
C THR A 529 17.39 -0.69 -17.19
N LEU A 530 17.00 0.07 -16.15
CA LEU A 530 15.58 0.25 -15.78
C LEU A 530 14.79 1.04 -16.84
N LYS A 531 15.42 2.03 -17.49
CA LYS A 531 14.82 2.81 -18.58
C LYS A 531 14.67 2.00 -19.88
N GLU A 532 15.69 1.23 -20.25
CA GLU A 532 15.69 0.38 -21.44
C GLU A 532 14.66 -0.76 -21.35
N ASN A 533 14.38 -1.24 -20.14
CA ASN A 533 13.33 -2.22 -19.84
C ASN A 533 11.98 -1.60 -19.46
N PHE A 534 11.78 -0.29 -19.66
CA PHE A 534 10.53 0.43 -19.39
C PHE A 534 9.90 0.07 -18.03
N VAL A 535 10.72 0.03 -16.97
CA VAL A 535 10.23 -0.24 -15.61
C VAL A 535 9.41 0.96 -15.14
N PRO A 536 8.22 0.77 -14.52
CA PRO A 536 7.39 1.88 -14.03
C PRO A 536 8.19 2.89 -13.19
N PRO A 537 8.16 4.21 -13.52
CA PRO A 537 9.01 5.20 -12.86
C PRO A 537 8.85 5.24 -11.33
N ILE A 538 7.65 4.98 -10.81
CA ILE A 538 7.41 4.86 -9.37
C ILE A 538 8.27 3.77 -8.71
N LEU A 539 8.47 2.61 -9.35
CA LEU A 539 9.34 1.56 -8.83
C LEU A 539 10.81 1.99 -8.87
N CYS A 540 11.22 2.71 -9.92
CA CYS A 540 12.57 3.26 -10.03
C CYS A 540 12.87 4.25 -8.89
N GLN A 541 11.96 5.20 -8.63
CA GLN A 541 12.08 6.16 -7.53
C GLN A 541 12.24 5.47 -6.18
N ARG A 542 11.48 4.38 -5.94
CA ARG A 542 11.54 3.62 -4.68
C ARG A 542 12.87 2.87 -4.51
N ILE A 543 13.42 2.28 -5.58
CA ILE A 543 14.76 1.66 -5.56
C ILE A 543 15.80 2.72 -5.16
N PHE A 544 15.85 3.86 -5.86
CA PHE A 544 16.85 4.88 -5.59
C PHE A 544 16.69 5.53 -4.20
N ALA A 545 15.46 5.70 -3.70
CA ALA A 545 15.22 6.17 -2.34
C ALA A 545 15.79 5.20 -1.29
N GLN A 546 15.59 3.89 -1.42
CA GLN A 546 16.19 2.91 -0.50
C GLN A 546 17.72 2.83 -0.63
N ILE A 547 18.29 3.03 -1.82
CA ILE A 547 19.74 3.11 -2.00
C ILE A 547 20.34 4.37 -1.37
N PHE A 548 19.65 5.51 -1.45
CA PHE A 548 20.06 6.75 -0.82
C PHE A 548 19.89 6.70 0.71
N SER A 549 18.85 6.02 1.21
CA SER A 549 18.68 5.72 2.64
C SER A 549 19.79 4.79 3.15
N TYR A 550 20.10 3.69 2.45
CA TYR A 550 21.23 2.81 2.75
C TYR A 550 22.55 3.59 2.79
N THR A 551 22.79 4.46 1.79
CA THR A 551 23.98 5.33 1.74
C THR A 551 24.04 6.30 2.92
N ASN A 552 22.89 6.87 3.33
CA ASN A 552 22.78 7.67 4.55
C ASN A 552 23.19 6.87 5.79
N VAL A 553 22.62 5.68 5.98
CA VAL A 553 22.89 4.78 7.12
C VAL A 553 24.39 4.45 7.21
N GLN A 554 24.98 3.96 6.10
CA GLN A 554 26.40 3.55 6.08
C GLN A 554 27.36 4.71 6.41
N LEU A 555 27.17 5.88 5.79
CA LEU A 555 28.04 7.03 6.01
C LEU A 555 27.84 7.64 7.40
N PHE A 556 26.59 7.80 7.85
CA PHE A 556 26.26 8.43 9.13
C PHE A 556 26.65 7.56 10.33
N ASN A 557 26.36 6.25 10.31
CA ASN A 557 26.80 5.34 11.36
C ASN A 557 28.34 5.30 11.44
N SER A 558 29.04 5.42 10.31
CA SER A 558 30.49 5.51 10.29
C SER A 558 31.03 6.78 10.98
N LEU A 559 30.37 7.94 10.82
CA LEU A 559 30.71 9.16 11.57
C LEU A 559 30.52 8.98 13.08
N LEU A 560 29.43 8.31 13.49
CA LEU A 560 29.09 8.07 14.90
C LEU A 560 30.01 7.05 15.60
N LEU A 561 30.66 6.16 14.84
CA LEU A 561 31.49 5.08 15.35
C LEU A 561 33.01 5.35 15.22
N ARG A 562 33.45 6.18 14.27
CA ARG A 562 34.87 6.33 13.90
C ARG A 562 35.38 7.76 14.04
N ARG A 563 36.27 7.99 15.01
CA ARG A 563 36.86 9.31 15.31
C ARG A 563 37.60 9.91 14.11
N GLU A 564 38.24 9.08 13.32
CA GLU A 564 39.00 9.46 12.13
C GLU A 564 38.13 9.82 10.91
N CYS A 565 36.81 9.69 11.02
CA CYS A 565 35.84 10.16 10.04
C CYS A 565 35.24 11.52 10.43
N CYS A 566 35.26 11.89 11.72
CA CYS A 566 34.84 13.21 12.21
C CYS A 566 35.98 14.24 12.18
N THR A 567 36.50 14.55 10.98
CA THR A 567 37.48 15.65 10.79
C THR A 567 36.96 16.72 9.83
N PHE A 568 37.63 17.88 9.78
CA PHE A 568 37.28 18.93 8.82
C PHE A 568 37.51 18.46 7.38
N SER A 569 38.69 17.88 7.09
CA SER A 569 39.01 17.42 5.74
C SER A 569 38.11 16.28 5.26
N ASN A 570 37.69 15.38 6.16
CA ASN A 570 36.74 14.33 5.82
C ASN A 570 35.33 14.88 5.59
N GLY A 571 34.93 15.88 6.38
CA GLY A 571 33.71 16.64 6.13
C GLY A 571 33.70 17.25 4.73
N GLU A 572 34.77 17.92 4.31
CA GLU A 572 34.87 18.48 2.95
C GLU A 572 34.79 17.40 1.85
N TYR A 573 35.48 16.27 2.03
CA TYR A 573 35.45 15.14 1.09
C TYR A 573 34.04 14.55 0.90
N VAL A 574 33.37 14.20 2.01
CA VAL A 574 32.02 13.62 1.95
C VAL A 574 31.01 14.68 1.46
N LYS A 575 31.19 15.96 1.79
CA LYS A 575 30.35 17.06 1.28
C LYS A 575 30.45 17.22 -0.23
N ALA A 576 31.63 17.05 -0.80
CA ALA A 576 31.83 17.08 -2.25
C ALA A 576 31.13 15.89 -2.94
N GLY A 577 31.27 14.68 -2.40
CA GLY A 577 30.59 13.48 -2.92
C GLY A 577 29.07 13.55 -2.82
N LEU A 578 28.54 14.07 -1.71
CA LEU A 578 27.10 14.33 -1.56
C LEU A 578 26.60 15.37 -2.59
N ALA A 579 27.42 16.33 -3.01
CA ALA A 579 27.06 17.26 -4.08
C ALA A 579 27.10 16.62 -5.49
N GLU A 580 27.95 15.63 -5.73
CA GLU A 580 27.87 14.80 -6.95
C GLU A 580 26.57 13.96 -6.98
N LEU A 581 26.11 13.45 -5.82
CA LEU A 581 24.80 12.78 -5.70
C LEU A 581 23.61 13.74 -5.85
N GLU A 582 23.67 14.98 -5.34
CA GLU A 582 22.64 16.01 -5.55
C GLU A 582 22.50 16.37 -7.04
N LEU A 583 23.63 16.48 -7.75
CA LEU A 583 23.67 16.69 -9.19
C LEU A 583 23.07 15.49 -9.94
N TRP A 584 23.40 14.26 -9.56
CA TRP A 584 22.83 13.06 -10.18
C TRP A 584 21.30 12.99 -10.02
N CYS A 585 20.74 13.34 -8.86
CA CYS A 585 19.28 13.44 -8.70
C CYS A 585 18.66 14.47 -9.66
N CYS A 586 19.36 15.57 -9.94
CA CYS A 586 18.92 16.58 -10.91
C CYS A 586 18.99 16.07 -12.36
N GLU A 587 20.01 15.28 -12.72
CA GLU A 587 20.21 14.71 -14.06
C GLU A 587 19.30 13.50 -14.34
N ALA A 588 19.05 12.66 -13.34
CA ALA A 588 18.08 11.55 -13.39
C ALA A 588 16.62 12.05 -13.49
N THR A 589 16.38 13.30 -13.08
CA THR A 589 15.09 14.03 -13.03
C THR A 589 14.09 13.53 -11.99
N GLU A 590 13.11 14.39 -11.66
CA GLU A 590 12.00 14.10 -10.72
C GLU A 590 11.22 12.82 -11.09
N GLU A 591 11.18 12.44 -12.37
CA GLU A 591 10.54 11.21 -12.85
C GLU A 591 11.19 9.93 -12.30
N TYR A 592 12.52 9.89 -12.13
CA TYR A 592 13.25 8.68 -11.70
C TYR A 592 13.94 8.81 -10.35
N ALA A 593 14.37 10.02 -9.95
CA ALA A 593 14.97 10.26 -8.65
C ALA A 593 13.95 10.56 -7.55
N GLY A 594 12.78 11.14 -7.89
CA GLY A 594 11.75 11.50 -6.93
C GLY A 594 12.29 12.30 -5.74
N SER A 595 12.05 11.82 -4.52
CA SER A 595 12.55 12.41 -3.26
C SER A 595 13.85 11.78 -2.74
N SER A 596 14.59 10.98 -3.52
CA SER A 596 15.75 10.21 -3.02
C SER A 596 16.82 11.07 -2.31
N TRP A 597 17.00 12.32 -2.74
CA TRP A 597 17.93 13.27 -2.13
C TRP A 597 17.61 13.58 -0.65
N ASP A 598 16.35 13.51 -0.25
CA ASP A 598 15.92 13.80 1.12
C ASP A 598 16.24 12.65 2.09
N GLU A 599 16.52 11.44 1.61
CA GLU A 599 16.93 10.33 2.49
C GLU A 599 18.36 10.48 3.02
N LEU A 600 19.21 11.26 2.35
CA LEU A 600 20.56 11.63 2.81
C LEU A 600 20.57 12.67 3.96
N LYS A 601 19.41 12.95 4.57
CA LYS A 601 19.20 13.98 5.61
C LYS A 601 20.20 13.94 6.78
N HIS A 602 20.46 12.78 7.37
CA HIS A 602 21.31 12.68 8.57
C HIS A 602 22.79 12.94 8.24
N VAL A 603 23.31 12.30 7.19
CA VAL A 603 24.70 12.53 6.74
C VAL A 603 24.88 13.96 6.23
N ARG A 604 23.90 14.53 5.51
CA ARG A 604 23.93 15.93 5.04
C ARG A 604 24.04 16.92 6.20
N GLN A 605 23.26 16.75 7.27
CA GLN A 605 23.34 17.62 8.46
C GLN A 605 24.66 17.44 9.23
N ALA A 606 25.05 16.20 9.53
CA ALA A 606 26.31 15.91 10.24
C ALA A 606 27.54 16.46 9.50
N VAL A 607 27.64 16.21 8.19
CA VAL A 607 28.73 16.70 7.34
C VAL A 607 28.66 18.21 7.13
N GLY A 608 27.45 18.78 7.04
CA GLY A 608 27.23 20.23 7.02
C GLY A 608 27.85 20.91 8.25
N PHE A 609 27.59 20.37 9.44
CA PHE A 609 28.15 20.82 10.72
C PHE A 609 29.67 20.62 10.82
N LEU A 610 30.20 19.47 10.40
CA LEU A 610 31.65 19.17 10.44
C LEU A 610 32.51 20.21 9.68
N VAL A 611 31.97 20.80 8.61
CA VAL A 611 32.66 21.81 7.75
C VAL A 611 32.49 23.25 8.26
N ILE A 612 31.83 23.51 9.40
CA ILE A 612 31.74 24.86 9.99
C ILE A 612 33.05 25.20 10.72
N HIS A 613 33.71 26.32 10.38
CA HIS A 613 34.99 26.70 11.00
C HIS A 613 34.89 27.18 12.46
N GLN A 614 33.78 27.80 12.88
CA GLN A 614 33.66 28.47 14.20
C GLN A 614 32.69 27.75 15.15
N LYS A 615 32.75 26.41 15.21
CA LYS A 615 31.85 25.57 16.04
C LYS A 615 31.77 26.02 17.50
N SER A 616 32.88 26.48 18.08
CA SER A 616 32.96 26.95 19.47
C SER A 616 32.19 28.25 19.78
N ARG A 617 31.46 28.83 18.82
CA ARG A 617 30.60 30.01 18.99
C ARG A 617 29.11 29.72 18.79
N ILE A 618 28.77 28.49 18.44
CA ILE A 618 27.40 28.04 18.16
C ILE A 618 26.80 27.55 19.47
N SER A 619 25.58 27.97 19.81
CA SER A 619 24.88 27.49 21.00
C SER A 619 24.29 26.08 20.80
N TYR A 620 23.79 25.47 21.87
CA TYR A 620 23.05 24.21 21.77
C TYR A 620 21.79 24.36 20.89
N ASP A 621 21.06 25.47 21.08
CA ASP A 621 19.79 25.72 20.40
C ASP A 621 19.98 26.00 18.90
N ASP A 622 21.04 26.70 18.49
CA ASP A 622 21.35 26.87 17.06
C ASP A 622 21.68 25.53 16.38
N ILE A 623 22.32 24.60 17.10
CA ILE A 623 22.65 23.26 16.58
C ILE A 623 21.38 22.43 16.41
N THR A 624 20.49 22.42 17.39
CA THR A 624 19.28 21.58 17.37
C THR A 624 18.15 22.15 16.54
N ASN A 625 18.02 23.47 16.40
CA ASN A 625 16.93 24.07 15.63
C ASN A 625 17.31 24.38 14.17
N ASP A 626 18.48 24.96 13.92
CA ASP A 626 18.84 25.49 12.59
C ASP A 626 19.80 24.58 11.79
N LEU A 627 20.76 23.91 12.45
CA LEU A 627 21.81 23.16 11.75
C LEU A 627 21.50 21.67 11.57
N CYS A 628 21.07 21.01 12.64
CA CYS A 628 20.93 19.55 12.71
C CYS A 628 19.59 19.06 13.32
N PRO A 629 18.41 19.62 12.95
CA PRO A 629 17.11 19.30 13.59
C PRO A 629 16.56 17.88 13.37
N ILE A 630 17.32 16.99 12.72
CA ILE A 630 16.94 15.58 12.52
C ILE A 630 17.84 14.63 13.35
N LEU A 631 18.95 15.13 13.92
CA LEU A 631 19.85 14.34 14.75
C LEU A 631 19.40 14.35 16.22
N SER A 632 19.39 13.20 16.87
CA SER A 632 19.10 13.12 18.32
C SER A 632 20.23 13.74 19.16
N VAL A 633 19.92 14.12 20.41
CA VAL A 633 20.93 14.66 21.35
C VAL A 633 22.12 13.72 21.52
N GLN A 634 21.86 12.40 21.54
CA GLN A 634 22.89 11.37 21.61
C GLN A 634 23.80 11.36 20.37
N GLN A 635 23.22 11.50 19.17
CA GLN A 635 23.96 11.56 17.91
C GLN A 635 24.79 12.85 17.81
N LEU A 636 24.21 13.99 18.18
CA LEU A 636 24.91 15.28 18.23
C LEU A 636 26.09 15.24 19.20
N TYR A 637 25.89 14.69 20.40
CA TYR A 637 26.95 14.50 21.39
C TYR A 637 28.10 13.63 20.85
N ARG A 638 27.78 12.53 20.16
CA ARG A 638 28.79 11.67 19.50
C ARG A 638 29.59 12.42 18.45
N VAL A 639 28.95 13.11 17.51
CA VAL A 639 29.65 13.90 16.47
C VAL A 639 30.51 15.00 17.10
N CYS A 640 29.98 15.74 18.09
CA CYS A 640 30.69 16.83 18.76
C CYS A 640 31.91 16.37 19.58
N THR A 641 31.86 15.17 20.18
CA THR A 641 32.96 14.63 21.01
C THR A 641 33.97 13.81 20.22
N LEU A 642 33.58 13.21 19.09
CA LEU A 642 34.51 12.58 18.16
C LEU A 642 35.28 13.60 17.31
N TYR A 643 34.72 14.80 17.10
CA TYR A 643 35.32 15.82 16.25
C TYR A 643 36.73 16.25 16.68
N TRP A 644 37.64 16.30 15.71
CA TRP A 644 38.92 16.98 15.82
C TRP A 644 39.35 17.53 14.45
N ASP A 645 40.07 18.65 14.44
CA ASP A 645 40.57 19.25 13.20
C ASP A 645 41.98 18.74 12.87
N ASP A 646 42.15 18.33 11.62
CA ASP A 646 43.37 17.78 11.02
C ASP A 646 44.17 18.79 10.19
N ASN A 647 43.57 19.93 9.80
CA ASN A 647 44.14 20.90 8.89
C ASN A 647 44.17 22.35 9.40
N TYR A 648 43.10 22.83 10.05
CA TYR A 648 42.91 24.26 10.33
C TYR A 648 42.95 24.63 11.82
N ASN A 649 43.16 23.65 12.71
CA ASN A 649 43.18 23.80 14.18
C ASN A 649 41.91 24.48 14.75
N THR A 650 40.78 24.35 14.05
CA THR A 650 39.46 24.74 14.53
C THR A 650 39.04 23.84 15.70
N ARG A 651 38.26 24.41 16.62
CA ARG A 651 37.80 23.71 17.82
C ARG A 651 36.41 23.12 17.58
N SER A 652 36.04 22.13 18.39
CA SER A 652 34.65 21.68 18.49
C SER A 652 33.77 22.78 19.14
N VAL A 653 32.51 22.45 19.40
CA VAL A 653 31.59 23.26 20.21
C VAL A 653 32.14 23.55 21.62
N SER A 654 31.54 24.51 22.34
CA SER A 654 32.04 24.86 23.68
C SER A 654 31.86 23.70 24.68
N PRO A 655 32.69 23.62 25.74
CA PRO A 655 32.51 22.63 26.81
C PRO A 655 31.13 22.70 27.46
N ASP A 656 30.52 23.89 27.48
CA ASP A 656 29.19 24.13 28.05
C ASP A 656 28.11 23.42 27.23
N VAL A 657 28.15 23.56 25.89
CA VAL A 657 27.23 22.84 24.97
C VAL A 657 27.36 21.33 25.12
N ILE A 658 28.60 20.81 25.23
CA ILE A 658 28.85 19.38 25.49
C ILE A 658 28.30 18.95 26.86
N SER A 659 28.27 19.85 27.84
CA SER A 659 27.73 19.59 29.18
C SER A 659 26.20 19.62 29.20
N SER A 660 25.56 20.57 28.50
CA SER A 660 24.10 20.59 28.28
C SER A 660 23.63 19.31 27.59
N MET A 661 24.31 18.86 26.54
CA MET A 661 24.00 17.59 25.87
C MET A 661 24.06 16.39 26.82
N LYS A 662 25.03 16.34 27.74
CA LYS A 662 25.12 15.26 28.73
C LYS A 662 23.95 15.24 29.72
N VAL A 663 23.53 16.41 30.21
CA VAL A 663 22.41 16.51 31.17
C VAL A 663 21.12 16.01 30.53
N LEU A 664 20.80 16.51 29.33
CA LEU A 664 19.63 16.08 28.57
C LEU A 664 19.66 14.57 28.25
N MET A 665 20.82 14.03 27.84
CA MET A 665 20.99 12.58 27.64
C MET A 665 20.76 11.75 28.92
N THR A 666 21.04 12.28 30.11
CA THR A 666 20.72 11.59 31.37
C THR A 666 19.25 11.72 31.77
N GLU A 667 18.58 12.80 31.41
CA GLU A 667 17.14 13.01 31.66
C GLU A 667 16.30 12.11 30.72
N ASP A 668 16.62 12.07 29.43
CA ASP A 668 15.99 11.22 28.40
C ASP A 668 16.21 9.71 28.64
N SER A 669 17.24 9.31 29.40
CA SER A 669 17.63 7.90 29.57
C SER A 669 16.66 7.03 30.39
N ASN A 670 15.54 7.61 30.84
CA ASN A 670 14.47 6.89 31.53
C ASN A 670 13.49 6.17 30.58
N ASP A 671 13.44 6.54 29.29
CA ASP A 671 12.63 5.85 28.28
C ASP A 671 13.42 4.72 27.59
N ALA A 672 12.94 3.48 27.74
CA ALA A 672 13.65 2.27 27.31
C ALA A 672 13.91 2.22 25.79
N ASP A 673 12.99 2.75 24.98
CA ASP A 673 13.09 2.75 23.51
C ASP A 673 14.13 3.75 22.98
N SER A 674 14.64 4.66 23.82
CA SER A 674 15.56 5.76 23.45
C SER A 674 17.03 5.33 23.25
N ASN A 675 17.34 4.03 23.32
CA ASN A 675 18.73 3.55 23.45
C ASN A 675 19.50 3.32 22.13
N SER A 676 18.84 3.33 20.96
CA SER A 676 19.56 3.20 19.68
C SER A 676 19.95 4.57 19.11
N PHE A 677 21.25 4.89 19.15
CA PHE A 677 21.80 6.09 18.53
C PHE A 677 22.22 5.88 17.07
N LEU A 678 22.26 4.64 16.58
CA LEU A 678 22.55 4.29 15.19
C LEU A 678 21.27 4.27 14.35
N LEU A 679 21.42 4.40 13.03
CA LEU A 679 20.31 4.21 12.10
C LEU A 679 20.28 2.77 11.58
N ASP A 680 19.09 2.22 11.42
CA ASP A 680 18.86 0.90 10.82
C ASP A 680 18.58 0.99 9.31
N ASP A 681 18.98 -0.04 8.56
CA ASP A 681 18.77 -0.15 7.12
C ASP A 681 17.43 -0.85 6.80
N ASP A 682 16.34 -0.10 6.87
CA ASP A 682 15.01 -0.65 6.58
C ASP A 682 14.90 -1.17 5.14
N SER A 683 14.83 -2.50 5.06
CA SER A 683 14.71 -3.27 3.82
C SER A 683 13.28 -3.73 3.53
N SER A 684 12.28 -3.14 4.22
CA SER A 684 10.85 -3.24 3.89
C SER A 684 10.54 -2.77 2.45
N ILE A 685 9.28 -2.94 2.04
CA ILE A 685 8.82 -2.60 0.69
C ILE A 685 8.12 -1.24 0.73
N PRO A 686 8.68 -0.17 0.15
CA PRO A 686 8.25 1.21 0.39
C PRO A 686 7.10 1.66 -0.53
N PHE A 687 6.30 0.73 -1.05
CA PHE A 687 5.17 1.01 -1.94
C PHE A 687 4.04 -0.01 -1.76
N SER A 688 2.81 0.43 -2.04
CA SER A 688 1.64 -0.43 -2.20
C SER A 688 1.40 -0.77 -3.68
N ILE A 689 0.55 -1.75 -3.95
CA ILE A 689 0.10 -2.04 -5.33
C ILE A 689 -0.62 -0.83 -5.94
N ASP A 690 -1.33 -0.06 -5.12
CA ASP A 690 -2.12 1.09 -5.55
C ASP A 690 -1.22 2.29 -5.95
N ASP A 691 -0.01 2.42 -5.40
CA ASP A 691 1.00 3.37 -5.89
C ASP A 691 1.41 3.07 -7.35
N ILE A 692 1.46 1.78 -7.72
CA ILE A 692 1.74 1.35 -9.10
C ILE A 692 0.51 1.61 -9.99
N ASP A 693 -0.69 1.34 -9.49
CA ASP A 693 -1.94 1.49 -10.23
C ASP A 693 -2.23 2.95 -10.59
N ASN A 694 -1.95 3.89 -9.68
CA ASN A 694 -2.06 5.33 -9.96
C ASN A 694 -1.04 5.84 -11.02
N SER A 695 -0.01 5.06 -11.37
CA SER A 695 1.07 5.48 -12.27
C SER A 695 0.78 5.31 -13.77
N VAL A 696 -0.20 4.48 -14.18
CA VAL A 696 -0.38 4.06 -15.59
C VAL A 696 -1.85 4.24 -16.03
N LYS A 697 -2.14 4.82 -17.20
CA LYS A 697 -3.52 5.19 -17.57
C LYS A 697 -4.15 4.11 -18.46
N GLU A 698 -5.46 3.90 -18.32
CA GLU A 698 -6.21 2.86 -19.06
C GLU A 698 -6.09 2.98 -20.59
N LYS A 699 -5.96 4.20 -21.11
CA LYS A 699 -5.83 4.48 -22.55
C LYS A 699 -4.47 4.08 -23.11
N ASP A 700 -3.47 3.83 -22.27
CA ASP A 700 -2.09 3.60 -22.69
C ASP A 700 -1.89 2.21 -23.32
N PHE A 701 -2.91 1.35 -23.34
CA PHE A 701 -2.78 -0.06 -23.76
C PHE A 701 -3.39 -0.43 -25.12
N LEU A 702 -4.13 0.46 -25.79
CA LEU A 702 -4.81 0.15 -27.05
C LEU A 702 -3.84 -0.16 -28.21
N ASP A 703 -2.69 0.52 -28.27
CA ASP A 703 -1.67 0.30 -29.34
C ASP A 703 -0.71 -0.88 -29.06
N ALA A 704 -1.05 -1.75 -28.10
CA ALA A 704 -0.35 -2.98 -27.76
C ALA A 704 -0.20 -3.98 -28.93
N LYS A 705 0.90 -3.95 -29.70
CA LYS A 705 1.18 -5.06 -30.64
C LYS A 705 1.50 -6.36 -29.87
N PRO A 706 0.84 -7.48 -30.20
CA PRO A 706 1.09 -8.77 -29.55
C PRO A 706 2.36 -9.47 -30.10
N ALA A 707 2.75 -10.57 -29.45
CA ALA A 707 3.86 -11.41 -29.90
C ALA A 707 3.62 -11.98 -31.31
N ALA A 708 4.52 -11.68 -32.24
CA ALA A 708 4.38 -12.03 -33.67
C ALA A 708 4.35 -13.56 -33.89
N GLU A 709 5.14 -14.32 -33.14
CA GLU A 709 5.22 -15.79 -33.24
C GLU A 709 3.87 -16.49 -33.00
N LEU A 710 3.04 -15.94 -32.11
CA LEU A 710 1.71 -16.50 -31.87
C LEU A 710 0.73 -16.18 -32.98
N LEU A 711 0.89 -15.05 -33.69
CA LEU A 711 0.00 -14.67 -34.80
C LEU A 711 0.09 -15.62 -36.00
N GLU A 712 1.17 -16.41 -36.12
CA GLU A 712 1.28 -17.49 -37.10
C GLU A 712 0.32 -18.66 -36.81
N ASN A 713 -0.09 -18.83 -35.55
CA ASN A 713 -1.07 -19.84 -35.14
C ASN A 713 -2.51 -19.27 -35.23
N PRO A 714 -3.42 -19.86 -36.04
CA PRO A 714 -4.81 -19.41 -36.16
C PRO A 714 -5.57 -19.27 -34.83
N ALA A 715 -5.20 -20.04 -33.80
CA ALA A 715 -5.82 -19.99 -32.48
C ALA A 715 -5.59 -18.66 -31.72
N PHE A 716 -4.66 -17.81 -32.19
CA PHE A 716 -4.24 -16.57 -31.52
C PHE A 716 -4.54 -15.29 -32.33
N GLN A 717 -5.30 -15.37 -33.42
CA GLN A 717 -5.65 -14.18 -34.22
C GLN A 717 -6.41 -13.11 -33.42
N PHE A 718 -7.15 -13.52 -32.38
CA PHE A 718 -7.79 -12.62 -31.40
C PHE A 718 -6.82 -11.67 -30.68
N LEU A 719 -5.50 -11.90 -30.73
CA LEU A 719 -4.51 -10.99 -30.17
C LEU A 719 -4.41 -9.66 -30.94
N GLN A 720 -4.88 -9.61 -32.19
CA GLN A 720 -4.93 -8.38 -33.00
C GLN A 720 -6.16 -7.50 -32.70
N GLU A 721 -7.17 -8.04 -32.01
CA GLU A 721 -8.40 -7.35 -31.57
C GLU A 721 -8.20 -6.68 -30.20
#